data_AF-A0AA36INN6-F1
#
_entry.id   AF-A0AA36INN6-F1
#
_cell.length_a   1.000
_cell.length_b   1.000
_cell.length_c   1.000
_cell.angle_alpha   90.00
_cell.angle_beta   90.00
_cell.angle_gamma   90.00
#
_symmetry.space_group_name_H-M   'P 1'
#
loop_
_entity.id
_entity.type
_entity.pdbx_description
1 polymer ?
#
loop_
_entity_poly.entity_id
_entity_poly.type
_entity_poly.pdbx_seq_one_letter_code
_entity_poly.pdbx_strand_id
1 'polypeptide(L)'
;MGHETVRRGKSQAAAAADGTARGRRKNMGTITDAFICGYVRTPIGRYGGALSSVRADDLGAVPIRVLMARHDAVDWGAIDDVVYGCANQAGEDNRNVARMSALLAGLPETVPGTTMNRLCGSGMDAVIAAARAIRAGEGELYVAGGVESMSRAPFVMPKADAAFSRSNAVHDTTIGWRFVNPVMKAQYGIDSMPETAENVAEDFGISRADQDAFALRSQERAARAIKSGRFAKETTPVTIPQRKGDPVVVDTDEHPRTTTLEKLGALKAPFREGGSVTAGNASGVNDGAAALIIASEKAAERNGLTPVARILGGATAGVPPRIMGIGPAPATRKLCARLGMTPADFDVIELNEAFAAQGLAVLRELGLADDADHVNPNGGAIALGHPLGMSGARITGTAALELVERGASRALATMCIGVGQGIAVALERDRARNVGFCPAGGIGIGHCGPNIGEQAVTGQIDAYWRNYIDGKWADGGAGRITVDDPATGEPLAEQALADEADVDRAVAAARRVHESGVLTAMRPVERGRMVQAMGRFLLDHLDEIAPVLTREAGKPLWEARIEVEGAARYFEYYGNQAETVEGRSIPLGAGYLDFTLHEPYGVSAQIIPWNYPLEMTARSLSAALATGNACVVKTPELDPLTNAWLARAAEWAGFPPGAVNILCGLGSQAGAALCAHPGIDQIVFTGSVPTGIAIATAAARNIVPCILELGGKSAAIVHDDADLDAFMNDVRWGIWFNAGQVCSAMSRVIVHEKRHDELIDRVTALAASLSVGPGIERGEFGANMGAMISERQRDRAVSMVSGAEREGATTAAGGRKLNRPGWFMEPTVMTGVTPDMTIAREEVFGPVLSVMPFSGHDEAIAIANGTDYGLVAGVFTRDLDRATRAASRLRAGQVFVNEWYAGGVETPFGGYGKSGYGREKGREALWNYVQTKNVAIKTA
;
A
#
# COMPACT_ATOMS: atom_id res chain seq x y z
N MET A 1 46.75 -2.64 56.99
CA MET A 1 47.72 -3.51 56.28
C MET A 1 46.88 -4.35 55.33
N GLY A 2 46.70 -3.98 54.07
CA GLY A 2 47.65 -4.07 52.95
C GLY A 2 46.90 -4.88 51.87
N HIS A 3 46.32 -4.19 50.89
CA HIS A 3 46.78 -4.06 49.50
C HIS A 3 46.40 -5.24 48.58
N GLU A 4 45.74 -4.87 47.47
CA GLU A 4 45.70 -5.53 46.15
C GLU A 4 45.00 -6.89 45.99
N THR A 5 43.83 -6.89 45.32
CA THR A 5 43.77 -7.14 43.87
C THR A 5 42.37 -6.85 43.31
N VAL A 6 42.28 -5.75 42.56
CA VAL A 6 41.21 -5.47 41.60
C VAL A 6 41.70 -5.96 40.25
N ARG A 7 41.03 -6.97 39.65
CA ARG A 7 40.89 -7.18 38.18
C ARG A 7 40.26 -8.55 37.89
N ARG A 8 38.98 -8.54 37.52
CA ARG A 8 38.34 -9.28 36.40
C ARG A 8 36.83 -9.27 36.61
N GLY A 9 36.09 -8.75 35.65
CA GLY A 9 34.62 -8.70 35.70
C GLY A 9 33.96 -7.39 35.25
N LYS A 10 34.61 -6.58 34.40
CA LYS A 10 33.95 -5.51 33.65
C LYS A 10 34.26 -5.67 32.16
N SER A 11 33.63 -6.66 31.52
CA SER A 11 33.65 -6.80 30.05
C SER A 11 32.33 -7.33 29.45
N GLN A 12 31.20 -7.25 30.16
CA GLN A 12 29.91 -7.70 29.60
C GLN A 12 28.74 -6.71 29.75
N ALA A 13 28.94 -5.55 30.39
CA ALA A 13 27.87 -4.57 30.60
C ALA A 13 27.80 -3.45 29.53
N ALA A 14 28.65 -3.48 28.49
CA ALA A 14 28.64 -2.49 27.41
C ALA A 14 28.07 -3.02 26.07
N ALA A 15 27.67 -4.30 25.99
CA ALA A 15 27.16 -4.92 24.77
C ALA A 15 25.62 -5.08 24.74
N ALA A 16 24.90 -4.77 25.83
CA ALA A 16 23.49 -5.10 25.99
C ALA A 16 22.51 -3.91 25.78
N ALA A 17 23.02 -2.71 25.48
CA ALA A 17 22.19 -1.52 25.24
C ALA A 17 21.87 -1.25 23.75
N ASP A 18 22.44 -2.03 22.82
CA ASP A 18 22.35 -1.78 21.37
C ASP A 18 21.38 -2.73 20.63
N GLY A 19 20.87 -3.77 21.31
CA GLY A 19 20.07 -4.84 20.69
C GLY A 19 18.55 -4.66 20.74
N THR A 20 18.03 -3.75 21.57
CA THR A 20 16.60 -3.69 21.96
C THR A 20 15.74 -2.69 21.19
N ALA A 21 16.31 -1.94 20.24
CA ALA A 21 15.57 -0.99 19.39
C ALA A 21 15.10 -1.56 18.03
N ARG A 22 15.60 -2.74 17.61
CA ARG A 22 15.38 -3.28 16.25
C ARG A 22 14.13 -4.13 16.05
N GLY A 23 13.45 -4.60 17.10
CA GLY A 23 12.36 -5.59 16.96
C GLY A 23 10.92 -5.05 16.86
N ARG A 24 10.70 -3.73 16.74
CA ARG A 24 9.38 -3.09 16.99
C ARG A 24 8.70 -2.40 15.79
N ARG A 25 9.15 -2.52 14.55
CA ARG A 25 8.44 -1.96 13.38
C ARG A 25 8.12 -3.04 12.37
N LYS A 26 6.83 -3.26 12.05
CA LYS A 26 6.26 -3.81 10.78
C LYS A 26 4.87 -4.47 10.90
N ASN A 27 3.93 -3.95 11.71
CA ASN A 27 2.50 -4.00 11.34
C ASN A 27 2.13 -2.57 10.93
N MET A 28 2.01 -2.30 9.64
CA MET A 28 1.46 -1.08 9.05
C MET A 28 1.11 -1.47 7.60
N GLY A 29 -0.15 -1.30 7.21
CA GLY A 29 -0.71 -1.70 5.90
C GLY A 29 0.22 -1.35 4.74
N THR A 30 0.12 -2.09 3.63
CA THR A 30 1.01 -1.92 2.47
C THR A 30 1.11 -0.44 2.12
N ILE A 31 2.24 0.17 2.47
CA ILE A 31 2.47 1.59 2.31
C ILE A 31 2.61 1.81 0.80
N THR A 32 1.62 2.43 0.16
CA THR A 32 1.69 2.81 -1.26
C THR A 32 2.98 3.58 -1.51
N ASP A 33 3.89 3.05 -2.32
CA ASP A 33 5.15 3.72 -2.58
C ASP A 33 4.95 4.95 -3.49
N ALA A 34 5.79 5.97 -3.26
CA ALA A 34 5.76 7.22 -4.00
C ALA A 34 7.04 7.37 -4.82
N PHE A 35 6.88 7.74 -6.09
CA PHE A 35 7.96 7.77 -7.07
C PHE A 35 8.09 9.18 -7.67
N ILE A 36 9.34 9.61 -7.87
CA ILE A 36 9.65 10.74 -8.75
C ILE A 36 9.61 10.20 -10.18
N CYS A 37 8.73 10.74 -11.01
CA CYS A 37 8.53 10.32 -12.40
C CYS A 37 9.02 11.35 -13.43
N GLY A 38 9.21 12.60 -13.00
CA GLY A 38 9.70 13.68 -13.85
C GLY A 38 10.28 14.79 -12.98
N TYR A 39 11.27 15.51 -13.52
CA TYR A 39 11.89 16.65 -12.84
C TYR A 39 12.44 17.64 -13.88
N VAL A 40 12.23 18.93 -13.62
CA VAL A 40 12.83 20.03 -14.38
C VAL A 40 12.96 21.27 -13.51
N ARG A 41 13.96 22.10 -13.81
CA ARG A 41 14.21 23.39 -13.15
C ARG A 41 14.47 24.52 -14.15
N THR A 42 14.27 25.74 -13.71
CA THR A 42 14.80 26.93 -14.41
C THR A 42 16.31 27.06 -14.16
N PRO A 43 17.01 27.93 -14.92
CA PRO A 43 18.28 28.47 -14.48
C PRO A 43 18.11 29.20 -13.15
N ILE A 44 19.21 29.32 -12.43
CA ILE A 44 19.31 30.07 -11.19
C ILE A 44 19.89 31.44 -11.52
N GLY A 45 19.07 32.47 -11.31
CA GLY A 45 19.47 33.87 -11.45
C GLY A 45 20.15 34.38 -10.19
N ARG A 46 21.05 35.35 -10.32
CA ARG A 46 21.60 36.08 -9.16
C ARG A 46 20.65 37.22 -8.75
N TYR A 47 20.76 37.69 -7.51
CA TYR A 47 20.01 38.85 -7.04
C TYR A 47 20.21 40.07 -7.95
N GLY A 48 19.10 40.67 -8.42
CA GLY A 48 19.11 41.76 -9.40
C GLY A 48 19.60 41.35 -10.80
N GLY A 49 19.68 40.05 -11.08
CA GLY A 49 20.20 39.47 -12.32
C GLY A 49 19.13 39.27 -13.38
N ALA A 50 19.38 38.30 -14.27
CA ALA A 50 18.57 38.08 -15.47
C ALA A 50 17.11 37.72 -15.17
N LEU A 51 16.83 37.06 -14.04
CA LEU A 51 15.47 36.66 -13.64
C LEU A 51 14.75 37.69 -12.75
N SER A 52 15.38 38.81 -12.38
CA SER A 52 14.84 39.78 -11.41
C SER A 52 13.54 40.48 -11.87
N SER A 53 13.28 40.51 -13.17
CA SER A 53 12.06 41.07 -13.76
C SER A 53 10.90 40.07 -13.84
N VAL A 54 11.14 38.78 -13.59
CA VAL A 54 10.13 37.72 -13.67
C VAL A 54 9.46 37.57 -12.31
N ARG A 55 8.12 37.61 -12.30
CA ARG A 55 7.36 37.39 -11.06
C ARG A 55 7.52 35.95 -10.57
N ALA A 56 7.43 35.73 -9.27
CA ALA A 56 7.63 34.40 -8.68
C ALA A 56 6.57 33.37 -9.12
N ASP A 57 5.32 33.79 -9.29
CA ASP A 57 4.23 32.94 -9.78
C ASP A 57 4.43 32.53 -11.26
N ASP A 58 4.85 33.47 -12.11
CA ASP A 58 5.24 33.20 -13.50
C ASP A 58 6.46 32.28 -13.59
N LEU A 59 7.48 32.53 -12.76
CA LEU A 59 8.70 31.72 -12.70
C LEU A 59 8.39 30.28 -12.24
N GLY A 60 7.50 30.13 -11.25
CA GLY A 60 7.03 28.84 -10.77
C GLY A 60 6.21 28.05 -11.79
N ALA A 61 5.53 28.74 -12.72
CA ALA A 61 4.74 28.14 -13.78
C ALA A 61 5.60 27.57 -14.94
N VAL A 62 6.83 28.06 -15.12
CA VAL A 62 7.73 27.58 -16.19
C VAL A 62 8.00 26.08 -16.10
N PRO A 63 8.50 25.52 -14.99
CA PRO A 63 8.80 24.09 -14.92
C PRO A 63 7.53 23.21 -15.01
N ILE A 64 6.38 23.69 -14.52
CA ILE A 64 5.09 22.96 -14.67
C ILE A 64 4.71 22.84 -16.14
N ARG A 65 4.74 23.94 -16.91
CA ARG A 65 4.47 23.92 -18.37
C ARG A 65 5.38 22.95 -19.11
N VAL A 66 6.64 22.87 -18.69
CA VAL A 66 7.60 21.99 -19.35
C VAL A 66 7.35 20.53 -19.00
N LEU A 67 6.94 20.20 -17.77
CA LEU A 67 6.49 18.85 -17.43
C LEU A 67 5.23 18.48 -18.22
N MET A 68 4.25 19.39 -18.34
CA MET A 68 3.06 19.19 -19.18
C MET A 68 3.42 18.91 -20.63
N ALA A 69 4.35 19.67 -21.20
CA ALA A 69 4.79 19.48 -22.58
C ALA A 69 5.61 18.19 -22.79
N ARG A 70 6.31 17.69 -21.76
CA ARG A 70 7.12 16.47 -21.85
C ARG A 70 6.32 15.18 -21.63
N HIS A 71 5.12 15.29 -21.05
CA HIS A 71 4.28 14.15 -20.68
C HIS A 71 2.83 14.41 -21.13
N ASP A 72 2.56 14.19 -22.41
CA ASP A 72 1.27 14.39 -23.07
C ASP A 72 0.23 13.32 -22.70
N ALA A 73 0.68 12.12 -22.34
CA ALA A 73 -0.15 11.01 -21.88
C ALA A 73 -0.70 11.18 -20.45
N VAL A 74 -0.24 12.19 -19.70
CA VAL A 74 -0.70 12.44 -18.33
C VAL A 74 -2.06 13.14 -18.35
N ASP A 75 -3.02 12.62 -17.58
CA ASP A 75 -4.24 13.33 -17.25
C ASP A 75 -3.94 14.41 -16.20
N TRP A 76 -3.61 15.61 -16.68
CA TRP A 76 -3.33 16.77 -15.86
C TRP A 76 -4.54 17.26 -15.04
N GLY A 77 -5.76 16.78 -15.33
CA GLY A 77 -6.95 17.02 -14.53
C GLY A 77 -7.06 16.12 -13.30
N ALA A 78 -6.32 15.01 -13.27
CA ALA A 78 -6.28 14.05 -12.17
C ALA A 78 -5.21 14.36 -11.11
N ILE A 79 -4.55 15.52 -11.17
CA ILE A 79 -3.63 15.95 -10.10
C ILE A 79 -4.42 16.23 -8.83
N ASP A 80 -4.04 15.55 -7.75
CA ASP A 80 -4.65 15.69 -6.43
C ASP A 80 -4.27 17.01 -5.77
N ASP A 81 -3.01 17.45 -5.87
CA ASP A 81 -2.55 18.77 -5.42
C ASP A 81 -1.24 19.21 -6.10
N VAL A 82 -1.06 20.52 -6.25
CA VAL A 82 0.23 21.15 -6.57
C VAL A 82 0.83 21.68 -5.29
N VAL A 83 1.90 21.05 -4.80
CA VAL A 83 2.56 21.42 -3.54
C VAL A 83 3.87 22.14 -3.83
N TYR A 84 3.95 23.44 -3.57
CA TYR A 84 5.16 24.24 -3.84
C TYR A 84 5.72 24.89 -2.57
N GLY A 85 7.05 24.88 -2.46
CA GLY A 85 7.77 25.60 -1.43
C GLY A 85 8.04 27.06 -1.80
N CYS A 86 7.81 27.99 -0.87
CA CYS A 86 8.17 29.41 -1.00
C CYS A 86 8.37 30.06 0.38
N ALA A 87 9.50 30.73 0.60
CA ALA A 87 9.85 31.27 1.92
C ALA A 87 9.32 32.70 2.13
N ASN A 88 9.34 33.55 1.09
CA ASN A 88 9.01 34.97 1.20
C ASN A 88 7.65 35.32 0.60
N GLN A 89 6.61 34.66 1.11
CA GLN A 89 5.22 34.91 0.72
C GLN A 89 4.68 36.28 1.18
N ALA A 90 3.56 36.68 0.59
CA ALA A 90 2.84 37.96 0.76
C ALA A 90 3.31 39.10 -0.15
N GLY A 91 4.12 38.79 -1.15
CA GLY A 91 4.52 39.72 -2.20
C GLY A 91 3.60 39.61 -3.41
N GLU A 92 4.19 39.72 -4.58
CA GLU A 92 3.51 39.60 -5.87
C GLU A 92 2.91 38.21 -6.11
N ASP A 93 3.47 37.19 -5.47
CA ASP A 93 3.01 35.81 -5.44
C ASP A 93 1.69 35.60 -4.64
N ASN A 94 1.14 36.68 -4.09
CA ASN A 94 -0.13 36.74 -3.36
C ASN A 94 -0.11 35.84 -2.11
N ARG A 95 -1.13 34.99 -1.91
CA ARG A 95 -1.30 34.14 -0.72
C ARG A 95 -0.98 32.67 -0.96
N ASN A 96 -0.87 32.24 -2.22
CA ASN A 96 -0.68 30.83 -2.57
C ASN A 96 0.02 30.69 -3.93
N VAL A 97 1.34 30.83 -3.95
CA VAL A 97 2.14 30.75 -5.18
C VAL A 97 1.97 29.42 -5.91
N ALA A 98 1.77 28.32 -5.18
CA ALA A 98 1.52 27.01 -5.77
C ALA A 98 0.30 27.02 -6.70
N ARG A 99 -0.83 27.52 -6.19
CA ARG A 99 -2.07 27.65 -6.96
C ARG A 99 -1.95 28.66 -8.09
N MET A 100 -1.29 29.78 -7.86
CA MET A 100 -1.07 30.80 -8.90
C MET A 100 -0.22 30.24 -10.05
N SER A 101 0.90 29.58 -9.73
CA SER A 101 1.77 28.94 -10.73
C SER A 101 1.06 27.82 -11.47
N ALA A 102 0.21 27.03 -10.81
CA ALA A 102 -0.60 25.99 -11.46
C ALA A 102 -1.54 26.57 -12.53
N LEU A 103 -2.30 27.61 -12.17
CA LEU A 103 -3.22 28.30 -13.09
C LEU A 103 -2.47 28.97 -14.25
N LEU A 104 -1.37 29.67 -13.96
CA LEU A 104 -0.53 30.31 -14.98
C LEU A 104 0.18 29.30 -15.89
N ALA A 105 0.40 28.08 -15.41
CA ALA A 105 0.93 26.98 -16.22
C ALA A 105 -0.11 26.38 -17.18
N GLY A 106 -1.40 26.68 -16.98
CA GLY A 106 -2.50 26.12 -17.77
C GLY A 106 -3.05 24.79 -17.24
N LEU A 107 -2.78 24.44 -15.98
CA LEU A 107 -3.47 23.32 -15.34
C LEU A 107 -4.97 23.63 -15.20
N PRO A 108 -5.85 22.61 -15.22
CA PRO A 108 -7.28 22.81 -15.04
C PRO A 108 -7.59 23.56 -13.75
N GLU A 109 -8.60 24.43 -13.80
CA GLU A 109 -9.01 25.23 -12.64
C GLU A 109 -9.49 24.38 -11.46
N THR A 110 -9.82 23.11 -11.67
CA THR A 110 -10.19 22.16 -10.62
C THR A 110 -9.01 21.66 -9.79
N VAL A 111 -7.76 21.76 -10.29
CA VAL A 111 -6.56 21.23 -9.62
C VAL A 111 -6.13 22.13 -8.45
N PRO A 112 -6.17 21.69 -7.19
CA PRO A 112 -5.84 22.56 -6.07
C PRO A 112 -4.33 22.88 -6.02
N GLY A 113 -3.97 23.80 -5.13
CA GLY A 113 -2.56 24.13 -4.89
C GLY A 113 -2.32 24.48 -3.42
N THR A 114 -1.23 23.99 -2.87
CA THR A 114 -0.80 24.24 -1.49
C THR A 114 0.60 24.84 -1.48
N THR A 115 0.75 26.04 -0.90
CA THR A 115 2.09 26.60 -0.64
C THR A 115 2.58 26.22 0.75
N MET A 116 3.82 25.76 0.83
CA MET A 116 4.47 25.41 2.08
C MET A 116 5.66 26.32 2.39
N ASN A 117 5.77 26.67 3.67
CA ASN A 117 6.89 27.45 4.19
C ASN A 117 7.58 26.70 5.33
N ARG A 118 8.70 26.08 4.99
CA ARG A 118 9.75 25.62 5.91
C ARG A 118 11.07 26.34 5.58
N LEU A 119 10.99 27.63 5.26
CA LEU A 119 12.12 28.46 4.80
C LEU A 119 12.89 27.76 3.66
N CYS A 120 14.22 27.62 3.77
CA CYS A 120 15.07 26.95 2.79
C CYS A 120 14.61 25.51 2.47
N GLY A 121 13.99 24.82 3.42
CA GLY A 121 13.57 23.42 3.28
C GLY A 121 12.23 23.24 2.56
N SER A 122 11.56 24.32 2.16
CA SER A 122 10.16 24.28 1.69
C SER A 122 9.96 23.36 0.49
N GLY A 123 10.81 23.45 -0.54
CA GLY A 123 10.68 22.60 -1.74
C GLY A 123 10.98 21.11 -1.47
N MET A 124 11.84 20.80 -0.50
CA MET A 124 12.06 19.40 -0.11
C MET A 124 10.89 18.87 0.73
N ASP A 125 10.34 19.72 1.60
CA ASP A 125 9.16 19.36 2.37
C ASP A 125 7.94 19.16 1.44
N ALA A 126 7.85 19.87 0.32
CA ALA A 126 6.86 19.64 -0.74
C ALA A 126 6.93 18.23 -1.32
N VAL A 127 8.14 17.79 -1.69
CA VAL A 127 8.35 16.41 -2.16
C VAL A 127 7.98 15.40 -1.07
N ILE A 128 8.37 15.66 0.19
CA ILE A 128 8.07 14.77 1.31
C ILE A 128 6.56 14.75 1.62
N ALA A 129 5.85 15.88 1.51
CA ALA A 129 4.42 15.98 1.75
C ALA A 129 3.63 15.23 0.69
N ALA A 130 3.95 15.42 -0.60
CA ALA A 130 3.36 14.64 -1.69
C ALA A 130 3.59 13.14 -1.50
N ALA A 131 4.83 12.74 -1.19
CA ALA A 131 5.16 11.33 -0.92
C ALA A 131 4.41 10.77 0.30
N ARG A 132 4.18 11.58 1.34
CA ARG A 132 3.41 11.17 2.53
C ARG A 132 1.93 11.01 2.21
N ALA A 133 1.34 11.92 1.44
CA ALA A 133 -0.07 11.87 1.05
C ALA A 133 -0.35 10.62 0.20
N ILE A 134 0.52 10.32 -0.78
CA ILE A 134 0.44 9.08 -1.56
C ILE A 134 0.54 7.84 -0.65
N ARG A 135 1.51 7.83 0.26
CA ARG A 135 1.71 6.74 1.23
C ARG A 135 0.56 6.56 2.20
N ALA A 136 -0.21 7.62 2.47
CA ALA A 136 -1.38 7.62 3.31
C ALA A 136 -2.67 7.24 2.55
N GLY A 137 -2.61 7.17 1.21
CA GLY A 137 -3.79 6.93 0.37
C GLY A 137 -4.68 8.17 0.20
N GLU A 138 -4.16 9.37 0.43
CA GLU A 138 -4.90 10.64 0.31
C GLU A 138 -4.88 11.24 -1.10
N GLY A 139 -4.11 10.63 -2.01
CA GLY A 139 -4.03 10.97 -3.43
C GLY A 139 -3.01 10.06 -4.13
N GLU A 140 -2.94 10.12 -5.46
CA GLU A 140 -2.06 9.28 -6.27
C GLU A 140 -1.12 10.07 -7.19
N LEU A 141 -1.44 11.31 -7.58
CA LEU A 141 -0.66 12.10 -8.53
C LEU A 141 -0.51 13.56 -8.08
N TYR A 142 0.72 13.99 -7.88
CA TYR A 142 1.07 15.32 -7.38
C TYR A 142 2.12 16.00 -8.25
N VAL A 143 2.06 17.32 -8.31
CA VAL A 143 3.20 18.15 -8.73
C VAL A 143 3.82 18.76 -7.48
N ALA A 144 5.05 18.35 -7.16
CA ALA A 144 5.79 18.87 -6.01
C ALA A 144 6.94 19.75 -6.49
N GLY A 145 7.24 20.85 -5.79
CA GLY A 145 8.33 21.71 -6.23
C GLY A 145 8.54 22.92 -5.34
N GLY A 146 9.05 23.99 -5.94
CA GLY A 146 9.16 25.26 -5.24
C GLY A 146 9.76 26.36 -6.09
N VAL A 147 9.52 27.60 -5.64
CA VAL A 147 9.97 28.81 -6.29
C VAL A 147 10.40 29.85 -5.25
N GLU A 148 11.43 30.59 -5.57
CA GLU A 148 11.80 31.78 -4.82
C GLU A 148 12.21 32.89 -5.78
N SER A 149 11.75 34.10 -5.52
CA SER A 149 12.34 35.31 -6.10
C SER A 149 12.81 36.23 -4.99
N MET A 150 14.09 36.12 -4.64
CA MET A 150 14.70 36.98 -3.64
C MET A 150 14.93 38.40 -4.17
N SER A 151 15.06 38.58 -5.49
CA SER A 151 15.08 39.92 -6.12
C SER A 151 13.78 40.69 -5.96
N ARG A 152 12.66 39.98 -5.76
CA ARG A 152 11.30 40.55 -5.69
C ARG A 152 10.63 40.33 -4.34
N ALA A 153 11.38 39.88 -3.33
CA ALA A 153 10.88 39.72 -1.98
C ALA A 153 10.32 41.07 -1.49
N PRO A 154 9.09 41.11 -0.93
CA PRO A 154 8.43 42.36 -0.62
C PRO A 154 9.11 43.09 0.56
N PHE A 155 9.03 44.41 0.58
CA PHE A 155 9.21 45.14 1.83
C PHE A 155 7.95 45.00 2.70
N VAL A 156 8.12 44.83 4.00
CA VAL A 156 7.01 44.72 4.96
C VAL A 156 7.07 45.80 6.03
N MET A 157 5.91 46.31 6.43
CA MET A 157 5.77 47.31 7.50
C MET A 157 4.88 46.78 8.63
N PRO A 158 5.16 47.09 9.91
CA PRO A 158 4.29 46.69 11.00
C PRO A 158 2.99 47.49 10.96
N LYS A 159 1.94 46.94 11.57
CA LYS A 159 0.74 47.73 11.86
C LYS A 159 1.07 48.82 12.87
N ALA A 160 0.39 49.97 12.77
CA ALA A 160 0.46 51.01 13.79
C ALA A 160 -0.03 50.46 15.14
N ASP A 161 0.69 50.78 16.20
CA ASP A 161 0.42 50.38 17.59
C ASP A 161 -0.67 51.23 18.26
N ALA A 162 -0.88 52.45 17.77
CA ALA A 162 -1.95 53.34 18.20
C ALA A 162 -2.46 54.20 17.03
N ALA A 163 -3.70 54.70 17.16
CA ALA A 163 -4.23 55.69 16.22
C ALA A 163 -3.30 56.92 16.18
N PHE A 164 -3.04 57.42 14.97
CA PHE A 164 -2.15 58.56 14.71
C PHE A 164 -0.68 58.36 15.15
N SER A 165 -0.22 57.10 15.27
CA SER A 165 1.19 56.79 15.56
C SER A 165 2.13 57.43 14.53
N ARG A 166 3.23 58.02 15.01
CA ARG A 166 4.32 58.54 14.17
C ARG A 166 5.45 57.53 13.99
N SER A 167 5.36 56.38 14.67
CA SER A 167 6.33 55.30 14.55
C SER A 167 6.08 54.56 13.23
N ASN A 168 7.12 54.44 12.40
CA ASN A 168 7.07 53.72 11.13
C ASN A 168 8.36 52.90 10.97
N ALA A 169 8.25 51.69 10.47
CA ALA A 169 9.38 50.83 10.16
C ALA A 169 9.09 50.07 8.86
N VAL A 170 10.12 49.87 8.04
CA VAL A 170 10.04 49.06 6.82
C VAL A 170 11.19 48.07 6.88
N HIS A 171 10.89 46.80 6.67
CA HIS A 171 11.85 45.70 6.69
C HIS A 171 11.94 45.04 5.32
N ASP A 172 13.15 44.76 4.87
CA ASP A 172 13.42 43.89 3.73
C ASP A 172 13.15 42.44 4.14
N THR A 173 12.38 41.69 3.34
CA THR A 173 12.12 40.27 3.61
C THR A 173 13.11 39.33 2.95
N THR A 174 13.99 39.84 2.07
CA THR A 174 14.97 39.05 1.31
C THR A 174 15.74 38.09 2.20
N ILE A 175 16.41 38.60 3.25
CA ILE A 175 17.15 37.82 4.24
C ILE A 175 17.03 38.47 5.62
N GLY A 176 16.90 37.64 6.66
CA GLY A 176 17.12 38.06 8.05
C GLY A 176 15.86 38.19 8.91
N TRP A 177 16.09 38.50 10.18
CA TRP A 177 15.03 38.66 11.17
C TRP A 177 14.27 39.97 10.99
N ARG A 178 12.95 39.91 11.11
CA ARG A 178 12.02 41.04 11.03
C ARG A 178 10.94 40.89 12.11
N PHE A 179 10.42 42.00 12.62
CA PHE A 179 9.43 42.00 13.72
C PHE A 179 9.84 41.08 14.89
N VAL A 180 11.09 41.23 15.35
CA VAL A 180 11.71 40.32 16.31
C VAL A 180 10.88 40.20 17.58
N ASN A 181 10.55 38.97 17.97
CA ASN A 181 9.99 38.68 19.28
C ASN A 181 11.08 38.86 20.35
N PRO A 182 10.90 39.76 21.35
CA PRO A 182 11.90 40.01 22.38
C PRO A 182 12.29 38.76 23.20
N VAL A 183 11.33 37.85 23.43
CA VAL A 183 11.57 36.59 24.16
C VAL A 183 12.46 35.66 23.33
N MET A 184 12.22 35.57 22.01
CA MET A 184 13.07 34.78 21.11
C MET A 184 14.50 35.30 21.12
N LYS A 185 14.68 36.63 21.03
CA LYS A 185 15.99 37.25 21.10
C LYS A 185 16.70 36.96 22.42
N ALA A 186 16.00 37.08 23.54
CA ALA A 186 16.57 36.86 24.87
C ALA A 186 16.94 35.39 25.13
N GLN A 187 16.12 34.43 24.68
CA GLN A 187 16.32 33.02 24.98
C GLN A 187 17.24 32.29 24.00
N TYR A 188 17.19 32.65 22.71
CA TYR A 188 17.82 31.85 21.64
C TYR A 188 18.74 32.66 20.72
N GLY A 189 18.81 33.99 20.89
CA GLY A 189 19.54 34.88 19.98
C GLY A 189 18.80 35.15 18.67
N ILE A 190 19.38 36.02 17.85
CA ILE A 190 18.89 36.39 16.51
C ILE A 190 20.05 36.52 15.51
N ASP A 191 21.07 35.68 15.66
CA ASP A 191 22.23 35.65 14.77
C ASP A 191 21.76 35.61 13.31
N SER A 192 22.37 36.45 12.48
CA SER A 192 22.18 36.43 11.03
C SER A 192 22.74 35.13 10.44
N MET A 193 22.30 34.77 9.23
CA MET A 193 22.77 33.51 8.61
C MET A 193 24.30 33.40 8.53
N PRO A 194 25.06 34.44 8.13
CA PRO A 194 26.52 34.37 8.13
C PRO A 194 27.12 34.24 9.53
N GLU A 195 26.56 34.90 10.56
CA GLU A 195 27.01 34.73 11.95
C GLU A 195 26.80 33.30 12.44
N THR A 196 25.71 32.62 12.02
CA THR A 196 25.53 31.20 12.33
C THR A 196 26.57 30.30 11.65
N ALA A 197 27.04 30.68 10.45
CA ALA A 197 28.09 29.93 9.75
C ALA A 197 29.46 30.13 10.42
N GLU A 198 29.76 31.33 10.91
CA GLU A 198 30.95 31.59 11.72
C GLU A 198 30.91 30.80 13.04
N ASN A 199 29.76 30.75 13.70
CA ASN A 199 29.58 29.92 14.89
C ASN A 199 29.84 28.43 14.62
N VAL A 200 29.36 27.91 13.47
CA VAL A 200 29.65 26.53 13.07
C VAL A 200 31.14 26.33 12.77
N ALA A 201 31.80 27.29 12.11
CA ALA A 201 33.23 27.21 11.85
C ALA A 201 34.04 27.13 13.16
N GLU A 202 33.68 27.95 14.15
CA GLU A 202 34.31 27.97 15.47
C GLU A 202 34.03 26.68 16.27
N ASP A 203 32.74 26.34 16.44
CA ASP A 203 32.32 25.22 17.30
C ASP A 203 32.78 23.86 16.77
N PHE A 204 32.93 23.70 15.45
CA PHE A 204 33.31 22.44 14.79
C PHE A 204 34.74 22.47 14.22
N GLY A 205 35.51 23.53 14.49
CA GLY A 205 36.90 23.64 14.07
C GLY A 205 37.12 23.60 12.56
N ILE A 206 36.25 24.27 11.78
CA ILE A 206 36.35 24.32 10.33
C ILE A 206 37.25 25.48 9.90
N SER A 207 38.45 25.16 9.40
CA SER A 207 39.43 26.17 9.02
C SER A 207 39.00 26.95 7.77
N ARG A 208 39.49 28.20 7.64
CA ARG A 208 39.31 29.00 6.42
C ARG A 208 39.86 28.30 5.17
N ALA A 209 41.00 27.61 5.29
CA ALA A 209 41.61 26.90 4.18
C ALA A 209 40.71 25.76 3.66
N ASP A 210 40.09 25.01 4.57
CA ASP A 210 39.15 23.94 4.20
C ASP A 210 37.91 24.51 3.51
N GLN A 211 37.37 25.64 4.03
CA GLN A 211 36.22 26.31 3.44
C GLN A 211 36.48 26.76 2.00
N ASP A 212 37.65 27.38 1.75
CA ASP A 212 38.02 27.85 0.42
C ASP A 212 38.32 26.69 -0.54
N ALA A 213 38.92 25.59 -0.04
CA ALA A 213 39.13 24.38 -0.83
C ALA A 213 37.80 23.71 -1.22
N PHE A 214 36.84 23.64 -0.30
CA PHE A 214 35.50 23.13 -0.56
C PHE A 214 34.75 23.98 -1.59
N ALA A 215 34.83 25.31 -1.46
CA ALA A 215 34.21 26.25 -2.39
C ALA A 215 34.80 26.14 -3.81
N LEU A 216 36.12 25.99 -3.94
CA LEU A 216 36.79 25.77 -5.22
C LEU A 216 36.29 24.47 -5.88
N ARG A 217 36.24 23.37 -5.12
CA ARG A 217 35.73 22.08 -5.65
C ARG A 217 34.29 22.19 -6.14
N SER A 218 33.43 22.90 -5.43
CA SER A 218 32.04 23.13 -5.85
C SER A 218 31.98 23.85 -7.21
N GLN A 219 32.79 24.90 -7.40
CA GLN A 219 32.87 25.64 -8.67
C GLN A 219 33.44 24.79 -9.82
N GLU A 220 34.49 24.01 -9.57
CA GLU A 220 35.10 23.11 -10.57
C GLU A 220 34.13 22.01 -11.02
N ARG A 221 33.36 21.44 -10.08
CA ARG A 221 32.33 20.43 -10.37
C ARG A 221 31.19 21.01 -11.20
N ALA A 222 30.72 22.22 -10.88
CA ALA A 222 29.72 22.93 -11.68
C ALA A 222 30.24 23.24 -13.08
N ALA A 223 31.47 23.76 -13.21
CA ALA A 223 32.06 24.03 -14.52
C ALA A 223 32.17 22.75 -15.39
N ARG A 224 32.55 21.62 -14.79
CA ARG A 224 32.56 20.32 -15.47
C ARG A 224 31.16 19.88 -15.90
N ALA A 225 30.16 20.01 -15.02
CA ALA A 225 28.79 19.64 -15.31
C ALA A 225 28.18 20.49 -16.44
N ILE A 226 28.43 21.81 -16.45
CA ILE A 226 28.06 22.71 -17.56
C ILE A 226 28.72 22.25 -18.86
N LYS A 227 30.04 22.07 -18.86
CA LYS A 227 30.80 21.67 -20.06
C LYS A 227 30.36 20.32 -20.63
N SER A 228 29.99 19.38 -19.77
CA SER A 228 29.52 18.04 -20.17
C SER A 228 28.09 18.01 -20.69
N GLY A 229 27.34 19.11 -20.57
CA GLY A 229 25.90 19.13 -20.88
C GLY A 229 25.02 18.46 -19.82
N ARG A 230 25.57 18.07 -18.66
CA ARG A 230 24.81 17.41 -17.59
C ARG A 230 23.63 18.26 -17.10
N PHE A 231 23.81 19.58 -16.96
CA PHE A 231 22.73 20.48 -16.53
C PHE A 231 21.65 20.68 -17.60
N ALA A 232 21.97 20.54 -18.89
CA ALA A 232 20.96 20.64 -19.95
C ALA A 232 19.87 19.55 -19.85
N LYS A 233 20.12 18.45 -19.11
CA LYS A 233 19.13 17.41 -18.83
C LYS A 233 18.07 17.84 -17.79
N GLU A 234 18.39 18.79 -16.91
CA GLU A 234 17.47 19.25 -15.86
C GLU A 234 17.02 20.70 -16.02
N THR A 235 17.75 21.53 -16.78
CA THR A 235 17.44 22.96 -16.95
C THR A 235 16.56 23.21 -18.18
N THR A 236 15.55 24.07 -18.02
CA THR A 236 14.72 24.58 -19.11
C THR A 236 14.81 26.11 -19.21
N PRO A 237 14.94 26.71 -20.40
CA PRO A 237 15.11 28.15 -20.54
C PRO A 237 13.89 28.94 -20.06
N VAL A 238 14.14 30.15 -19.56
CA VAL A 238 13.13 31.14 -19.21
C VAL A 238 13.15 32.27 -20.24
N THR A 239 12.03 32.48 -20.92
CA THR A 239 11.88 33.51 -21.95
C THR A 239 11.19 34.74 -21.36
N ILE A 240 11.87 35.88 -21.39
CA ILE A 240 11.41 37.14 -20.81
C ILE A 240 11.00 38.09 -21.94
N PRO A 241 9.71 38.42 -22.08
CA PRO A 241 9.25 39.30 -23.14
C PRO A 241 9.80 40.72 -22.95
N GLN A 242 10.27 41.33 -24.04
CA GLN A 242 10.71 42.72 -24.05
C GLN A 242 9.66 43.64 -24.68
N ARG A 243 9.54 44.88 -24.19
CA ARG A 243 8.66 45.90 -24.81
C ARG A 243 9.08 46.25 -26.23
N LYS A 244 10.38 46.15 -26.54
CA LYS A 244 11.00 46.36 -27.85
C LYS A 244 12.20 45.42 -27.97
N GLY A 245 12.31 44.66 -29.05
CA GLY A 245 13.37 43.66 -29.28
C GLY A 245 12.90 42.22 -29.10
N ASP A 246 13.77 41.26 -29.43
CA ASP A 246 13.51 39.84 -29.23
C ASP A 246 13.46 39.49 -27.74
N PRO A 247 12.68 38.48 -27.32
CA PRO A 247 12.66 38.04 -25.94
C PRO A 247 14.05 37.64 -25.43
N VAL A 248 14.37 38.03 -24.18
CA VAL A 248 15.61 37.58 -23.54
C VAL A 248 15.43 36.14 -23.12
N VAL A 249 16.30 35.26 -23.59
CA VAL A 249 16.32 33.85 -23.19
C VAL A 249 17.42 33.66 -22.14
N VAL A 250 17.02 33.20 -20.96
CA VAL A 250 17.93 32.80 -19.89
C VAL A 250 17.95 31.28 -19.86
N ASP A 251 19.08 30.66 -20.18
CA ASP A 251 19.22 29.20 -20.29
C ASP A 251 20.33 28.61 -19.40
N THR A 252 21.13 29.47 -18.78
CA THR A 252 22.34 29.11 -18.03
C THR A 252 22.32 29.78 -16.66
N ASP A 253 22.78 29.05 -15.63
CA ASP A 253 22.89 29.57 -14.26
C ASP A 253 23.90 30.75 -14.20
N GLU A 254 23.56 31.83 -13.48
CA GLU A 254 24.39 33.06 -13.45
C GLU A 254 25.53 33.01 -12.41
N HIS A 255 25.46 32.10 -11.45
CA HIS A 255 26.36 32.06 -10.28
C HIS A 255 27.69 31.30 -10.48
N PRO A 256 27.78 30.24 -11.31
CA PRO A 256 29.03 29.54 -11.60
C PRO A 256 30.12 30.49 -12.11
N ARG A 257 31.34 30.38 -11.54
CA ARG A 257 32.46 31.27 -11.82
C ARG A 257 33.81 30.57 -11.72
N THR A 258 34.75 30.96 -12.56
CA THR A 258 36.15 30.49 -12.48
C THR A 258 36.89 31.21 -11.36
N THR A 259 37.50 30.47 -10.43
CA THR A 259 38.27 31.03 -9.30
C THR A 259 39.53 30.20 -9.01
N THR A 260 40.37 30.66 -8.07
CA THR A 260 41.57 29.95 -7.58
C THR A 260 41.64 30.06 -6.05
N LEU A 261 42.40 29.18 -5.39
CA LEU A 261 42.61 29.25 -3.93
C LEU A 261 43.18 30.60 -3.49
N GLU A 262 44.11 31.16 -4.24
CA GLU A 262 44.69 32.49 -3.97
C GLU A 262 43.62 33.59 -4.00
N LYS A 263 42.73 33.56 -5.00
CA LYS A 263 41.62 34.52 -5.11
C LYS A 263 40.62 34.36 -3.98
N LEU A 264 40.30 33.12 -3.58
CA LEU A 264 39.40 32.85 -2.46
C LEU A 264 40.02 33.30 -1.12
N GLY A 265 41.30 33.00 -0.89
CA GLY A 265 42.02 33.38 0.32
C GLY A 265 42.17 34.90 0.51
N ALA A 266 42.21 35.67 -0.59
CA ALA A 266 42.27 37.13 -0.56
C ALA A 266 40.93 37.81 -0.19
N LEU A 267 39.81 37.08 -0.18
CA LEU A 267 38.50 37.64 0.16
C LEU A 267 38.39 37.94 1.65
N LYS A 268 37.87 39.13 1.97
CA LYS A 268 37.57 39.55 3.35
C LYS A 268 36.33 38.81 3.87
N ALA A 269 36.30 38.54 5.17
CA ALA A 269 35.12 38.08 5.88
C ALA A 269 34.36 39.29 6.42
N PRO A 270 33.25 39.73 5.78
CA PRO A 270 32.60 40.99 6.13
C PRO A 270 31.66 40.86 7.34
N PHE A 271 31.37 39.65 7.79
CA PHE A 271 30.31 39.36 8.76
C PHE A 271 30.79 39.34 10.22
N ARG A 272 32.08 39.09 10.43
CA ARG A 272 32.72 39.06 11.74
C ARG A 272 34.17 39.49 11.59
N GLU A 273 34.63 40.38 12.46
CA GLU A 273 36.04 40.73 12.53
C GLU A 273 36.87 39.48 12.90
N GLY A 274 37.87 39.13 12.08
CA GLY A 274 38.61 37.88 12.22
C GLY A 274 37.84 36.62 11.78
N GLY A 275 36.68 36.78 11.14
CA GLY A 275 35.85 35.68 10.63
C GLY A 275 36.47 34.91 9.45
N SER A 276 35.82 33.79 9.13
CA SER A 276 36.23 32.85 8.08
C SER A 276 35.26 32.78 6.90
N VAL A 277 34.03 33.26 7.07
CA VAL A 277 32.97 33.20 6.05
C VAL A 277 33.07 34.39 5.11
N THR A 278 33.10 34.12 3.80
CA THR A 278 33.26 35.11 2.74
C THR A 278 32.25 34.90 1.61
N ALA A 279 32.11 35.88 0.72
CA ALA A 279 31.34 35.72 -0.51
C ALA A 279 31.92 34.62 -1.45
N GLY A 280 33.15 34.17 -1.21
CA GLY A 280 33.81 33.09 -1.96
C GLY A 280 33.32 31.70 -1.57
N ASN A 281 33.03 31.51 -0.28
CA ASN A 281 32.70 30.25 0.35
C ASN A 281 31.27 30.18 0.91
N ALA A 282 30.40 31.11 0.47
CA ALA A 282 28.98 31.18 0.74
C ALA A 282 28.16 31.10 -0.56
N SER A 283 26.93 30.60 -0.48
CA SER A 283 25.98 30.65 -1.60
C SER A 283 25.46 32.06 -1.84
N GLY A 284 25.05 32.33 -3.09
CA GLY A 284 24.44 33.59 -3.47
C GLY A 284 23.01 33.78 -2.95
N VAL A 285 22.52 35.00 -3.14
CA VAL A 285 21.09 35.33 -3.11
C VAL A 285 20.57 35.20 -4.53
N ASN A 286 19.55 34.37 -4.75
CA ASN A 286 19.15 33.89 -6.06
C ASN A 286 17.64 33.82 -6.27
N ASP A 287 17.27 33.80 -7.55
CA ASP A 287 15.91 33.56 -8.06
C ASP A 287 15.89 32.22 -8.82
N GLY A 288 14.81 31.44 -8.70
CA GLY A 288 14.65 30.19 -9.46
C GLY A 288 13.42 29.37 -9.08
N ALA A 289 13.04 28.41 -9.93
CA ALA A 289 11.96 27.46 -9.69
C ALA A 289 12.27 26.03 -10.18
N ALA A 290 11.65 25.04 -9.55
CA ALA A 290 11.73 23.62 -9.92
C ALA A 290 10.41 22.90 -9.68
N ALA A 291 10.12 21.89 -10.51
CA ALA A 291 8.95 21.02 -10.40
C ALA A 291 9.33 19.55 -10.57
N LEU A 292 8.62 18.68 -9.86
CA LEU A 292 8.70 17.22 -9.93
C LEU A 292 7.29 16.65 -10.08
N ILE A 293 7.17 15.58 -10.87
CA ILE A 293 5.97 14.72 -10.86
C ILE A 293 6.20 13.64 -9.82
N ILE A 294 5.32 13.58 -8.81
CA ILE A 294 5.33 12.54 -7.80
C ILE A 294 4.07 11.70 -7.97
N ALA A 295 4.21 10.39 -8.18
CA ALA A 295 3.09 9.51 -8.42
C ALA A 295 3.16 8.23 -7.59
N SER A 296 2.00 7.65 -7.26
CA SER A 296 1.90 6.25 -6.90
C SER A 296 2.29 5.38 -8.09
N GLU A 297 2.66 4.12 -7.86
CA GLU A 297 2.95 3.19 -8.96
C GLU A 297 1.76 3.07 -9.93
N LYS A 298 0.54 2.96 -9.38
CA LYS A 298 -0.71 2.89 -10.17
C LYS A 298 -0.94 4.15 -11.01
N ALA A 299 -0.74 5.33 -10.43
CA ALA A 299 -0.88 6.58 -11.18
C ALA A 299 0.23 6.75 -12.21
N ALA A 300 1.46 6.29 -11.92
CA ALA A 300 2.54 6.33 -12.90
C ALA A 300 2.20 5.49 -14.13
N GLU A 301 1.73 4.25 -13.94
CA GLU A 301 1.28 3.38 -15.03
C GLU A 301 0.11 3.96 -15.81
N ARG A 302 -0.94 4.40 -15.11
CA ARG A 302 -2.16 4.96 -15.72
C ARG A 302 -1.86 6.16 -16.62
N ASN A 303 -0.85 6.95 -16.27
CA ASN A 303 -0.48 8.18 -16.96
C ASN A 303 0.75 8.02 -17.88
N GLY A 304 1.20 6.79 -18.14
CA GLY A 304 2.36 6.53 -19.01
C GLY A 304 3.68 7.13 -18.50
N LEU A 305 3.79 7.36 -17.19
CA LEU A 305 4.97 7.91 -16.54
C LEU A 305 5.97 6.80 -16.19
N THR A 306 7.25 7.08 -16.38
CA THR A 306 8.33 6.15 -15.98
C THR A 306 8.91 6.58 -14.63
N PRO A 307 8.85 5.74 -13.58
CA PRO A 307 9.52 6.02 -12.31
C PRO A 307 11.04 6.17 -12.46
N VAL A 308 11.60 7.27 -11.94
CA VAL A 308 13.03 7.56 -11.92
C VAL A 308 13.64 7.10 -10.60
N ALA A 309 13.02 7.50 -9.49
CA ALA A 309 13.48 7.16 -8.15
C ALA A 309 12.31 7.03 -7.18
N ARG A 310 12.36 6.01 -6.34
CA ARG A 310 11.43 5.80 -5.24
C ARG A 310 11.83 6.62 -4.03
N ILE A 311 10.88 7.33 -3.42
CA ILE A 311 11.12 8.15 -2.23
C ILE A 311 11.05 7.25 -1.00
N LEU A 312 12.19 6.87 -0.43
CA LEU A 312 12.25 5.98 0.74
C LEU A 312 11.67 6.64 1.99
N GLY A 313 11.85 7.95 2.13
CA GLY A 313 11.27 8.75 3.19
C GLY A 313 12.05 10.02 3.46
N GLY A 314 11.52 10.87 4.35
CA GLY A 314 12.18 12.09 4.78
C GLY A 314 12.08 12.35 6.27
N ALA A 315 13.02 13.12 6.81
CA ALA A 315 13.08 13.49 8.22
C ALA A 315 13.52 14.95 8.41
N THR A 316 13.01 15.55 9.49
CA THR A 316 13.43 16.87 9.97
C THR A 316 14.01 16.78 11.38
N ALA A 317 14.94 17.68 11.70
CA ALA A 317 15.54 17.82 13.01
C ALA A 317 15.70 19.30 13.39
N GLY A 318 15.62 19.59 14.70
CA GLY A 318 15.94 20.91 15.26
C GLY A 318 17.34 20.93 15.86
N VAL A 319 17.98 22.09 15.81
CA VAL A 319 19.27 22.40 16.44
C VAL A 319 19.19 23.83 17.02
N PRO A 320 20.10 24.25 17.92
CA PRO A 320 20.12 25.63 18.37
C PRO A 320 20.19 26.60 17.18
N PRO A 321 19.34 27.66 17.13
CA PRO A 321 19.30 28.59 15.99
C PRO A 321 20.66 29.18 15.62
N ARG A 322 21.52 29.46 16.61
CA ARG A 322 22.87 30.01 16.42
C ARG A 322 23.83 29.13 15.60
N ILE A 323 23.54 27.84 15.44
CA ILE A 323 24.33 26.86 14.67
C ILE A 323 23.46 26.11 13.66
N MET A 324 22.43 26.76 13.10
CA MET A 324 21.46 26.15 12.19
C MET A 324 22.08 25.34 11.04
N GLY A 325 23.29 25.72 10.61
CA GLY A 325 24.04 25.08 9.54
C GLY A 325 24.31 23.60 9.75
N ILE A 326 24.37 23.13 11.00
CA ILE A 326 24.59 21.70 11.29
C ILE A 326 23.32 20.86 11.15
N GLY A 327 22.14 21.47 10.96
CA GLY A 327 20.85 20.79 10.84
C GLY A 327 20.78 19.56 9.93
N PRO A 328 21.47 19.50 8.77
CA PRO A 328 21.51 18.32 7.91
C PRO A 328 22.01 17.05 8.60
N ALA A 329 23.00 17.17 9.50
CA ALA A 329 23.61 16.01 10.15
C ALA A 329 22.60 15.25 11.04
N PRO A 330 21.92 15.87 12.03
CA PRO A 330 20.90 15.18 12.81
C PRO A 330 19.66 14.80 11.98
N ALA A 331 19.29 15.58 10.95
CA ALA A 331 18.19 15.19 10.05
C ALA A 331 18.51 13.90 9.28
N THR A 332 19.72 13.81 8.72
CA THR A 332 20.24 12.63 8.02
C THR A 332 20.36 11.45 8.97
N ARG A 333 20.99 11.61 10.15
CA ARG A 333 21.07 10.54 11.16
C ARG A 333 19.69 10.01 11.55
N LYS A 334 18.71 10.90 11.75
CA LYS A 334 17.32 10.53 12.06
C LYS A 334 16.66 9.77 10.92
N LEU A 335 16.90 10.17 9.67
CA LEU A 335 16.40 9.47 8.48
C LEU A 335 17.06 8.08 8.33
N CYS A 336 18.38 8.01 8.40
CA CYS A 336 19.17 6.78 8.36
C CYS A 336 18.71 5.79 9.43
N ALA A 337 18.56 6.24 10.68
CA ALA A 337 18.04 5.43 11.77
C ALA A 337 16.59 4.96 11.52
N ARG A 338 15.77 5.76 10.81
CA ARG A 338 14.41 5.36 10.43
C ARG A 338 14.41 4.25 9.38
N LEU A 339 15.31 4.33 8.41
CA LEU A 339 15.41 3.42 7.27
C LEU A 339 16.34 2.21 7.52
N GLY A 340 17.07 2.19 8.64
CA GLY A 340 18.05 1.15 8.91
C GLY A 340 19.31 1.27 8.04
N MET A 341 19.68 2.50 7.67
CA MET A 341 20.82 2.84 6.82
C MET A 341 21.87 3.65 7.60
N THR A 342 22.99 3.92 6.95
CA THR A 342 24.08 4.79 7.38
C THR A 342 24.40 5.81 6.28
N PRO A 343 25.05 6.95 6.59
CA PRO A 343 25.45 7.91 5.57
C PRO A 343 26.35 7.31 4.46
N ALA A 344 27.08 6.24 4.77
CA ALA A 344 27.95 5.55 3.81
C ALA A 344 27.18 4.66 2.81
N ASP A 345 25.88 4.40 3.03
CA ASP A 345 25.05 3.58 2.14
C ASP A 345 24.52 4.36 0.93
N PHE A 346 24.82 5.67 0.82
CA PHE A 346 24.37 6.52 -0.28
C PHE A 346 25.47 6.69 -1.32
N ASP A 347 25.17 6.29 -2.55
CA ASP A 347 26.05 6.40 -3.72
C ASP A 347 26.07 7.83 -4.30
N VAL A 348 25.08 8.65 -3.94
CA VAL A 348 24.95 10.06 -4.33
C VAL A 348 24.42 10.85 -3.15
N ILE A 349 25.05 11.97 -2.82
CA ILE A 349 24.60 12.88 -1.77
C ILE A 349 24.50 14.29 -2.35
N GLU A 350 23.31 14.87 -2.36
CA GLU A 350 23.10 16.29 -2.66
C GLU A 350 22.90 17.07 -1.35
N LEU A 351 23.98 17.68 -0.85
CA LEU A 351 24.00 18.51 0.35
C LEU A 351 23.92 19.99 -0.04
N ASN A 352 22.94 20.73 0.49
CA ASN A 352 22.85 22.16 0.23
C ASN A 352 24.00 22.93 0.91
N GLU A 353 24.93 23.42 0.10
CA GLU A 353 26.11 24.20 0.51
C GLU A 353 25.75 25.68 0.74
N ALA A 354 24.91 26.01 1.73
CA ALA A 354 24.61 27.42 2.02
C ALA A 354 25.90 28.18 2.42
N PHE A 355 26.76 27.51 3.19
CA PHE A 355 28.12 27.97 3.48
C PHE A 355 29.06 26.77 3.55
N ALA A 356 30.32 26.93 3.15
CA ALA A 356 31.32 25.86 3.17
C ALA A 356 31.55 25.33 4.59
N ALA A 357 31.57 26.23 5.60
CA ALA A 357 31.67 25.85 7.01
C ALA A 357 30.59 24.83 7.43
N GLN A 358 29.36 25.05 6.96
CA GLN A 358 28.22 24.19 7.26
C GLN A 358 28.32 22.85 6.53
N GLY A 359 28.65 22.89 5.23
CA GLY A 359 28.85 21.69 4.42
C GLY A 359 29.91 20.76 5.04
N LEU A 360 31.08 21.31 5.35
CA LEU A 360 32.19 20.56 5.96
C LEU A 360 31.85 20.01 7.35
N ALA A 361 31.24 20.82 8.22
CA ALA A 361 30.83 20.36 9.54
C ALA A 361 29.83 19.18 9.44
N VAL A 362 28.88 19.25 8.50
CA VAL A 362 27.94 18.16 8.24
C VAL A 362 28.65 16.91 7.72
N LEU A 363 29.56 17.03 6.75
CA LEU A 363 30.28 15.88 6.21
C LEU A 363 31.09 15.17 7.29
N ARG A 364 31.86 15.93 8.07
CA ARG A 364 32.68 15.39 9.17
C ARG A 364 31.81 14.72 10.24
N GLU A 365 30.70 15.34 10.62
CA GLU A 365 29.73 14.73 11.54
C GLU A 365 29.12 13.42 10.98
N LEU A 366 28.89 13.34 9.67
CA LEU A 366 28.37 12.14 9.03
C LEU A 366 29.47 11.09 8.71
N GLY A 367 30.74 11.39 9.00
CA GLY A 367 31.87 10.50 8.72
C GLY A 367 32.27 10.43 7.25
N LEU A 368 31.94 11.46 6.46
CA LEU A 368 32.24 11.56 5.04
C LEU A 368 33.49 12.43 4.83
N ALA A 369 34.30 12.09 3.81
CA ALA A 369 35.46 12.87 3.45
C ALA A 369 35.05 14.25 2.88
N ASP A 370 35.82 15.29 3.22
CA ASP A 370 35.57 16.67 2.76
C ASP A 370 35.58 16.82 1.22
N ASP A 371 36.23 15.90 0.52
CA ASP A 371 36.39 15.86 -0.93
C ASP A 371 35.67 14.67 -1.61
N ALA A 372 34.80 13.97 -0.87
CA ALA A 372 34.02 12.84 -1.38
C ALA A 372 33.39 13.14 -2.75
N ASP A 373 33.62 12.24 -3.70
CA ASP A 373 33.26 12.38 -5.12
C ASP A 373 31.76 12.21 -5.40
N HIS A 374 31.08 11.47 -4.53
CA HIS A 374 29.64 11.21 -4.55
C HIS A 374 28.81 12.31 -3.85
N VAL A 375 29.44 13.24 -3.11
CA VAL A 375 28.77 14.40 -2.52
C VAL A 375 28.78 15.54 -3.54
N ASN A 376 27.64 16.12 -3.88
CA ASN A 376 27.47 17.21 -4.85
C ASN A 376 28.33 17.01 -6.11
N PRO A 377 28.18 15.90 -6.83
CA PRO A 377 29.04 15.55 -7.95
C PRO A 377 29.03 16.58 -9.08
N ASN A 378 27.97 17.39 -9.16
CA ASN A 378 27.77 18.43 -10.16
C ASN A 378 27.97 19.85 -9.60
N GLY A 379 28.45 19.99 -8.36
CA GLY A 379 28.54 21.26 -7.63
C GLY A 379 27.27 21.58 -6.86
N GLY A 380 27.42 22.24 -5.71
CA GLY A 380 26.31 22.60 -4.83
C GLY A 380 25.96 24.09 -4.86
N ALA A 381 25.28 24.56 -3.82
CA ALA A 381 24.73 25.91 -3.76
C ALA A 381 25.80 27.04 -3.73
N ILE A 382 27.05 26.75 -3.33
CA ILE A 382 28.15 27.74 -3.47
C ILE A 382 28.39 28.07 -4.95
N ALA A 383 28.31 27.06 -5.82
CA ALA A 383 28.50 27.25 -7.25
C ALA A 383 27.22 27.70 -7.94
N LEU A 384 26.11 27.03 -7.68
CA LEU A 384 24.86 27.20 -8.44
C LEU A 384 23.95 28.30 -7.88
N GLY A 385 24.00 28.55 -6.58
CA GLY A 385 23.09 29.45 -5.87
C GLY A 385 22.02 28.72 -5.03
N HIS A 386 21.28 29.49 -4.24
CA HIS A 386 20.32 28.98 -3.26
C HIS A 386 18.98 29.75 -3.25
N PRO A 387 18.11 29.62 -4.29
CA PRO A 387 16.75 30.14 -4.19
C PRO A 387 15.97 29.32 -3.15
N LEU A 388 15.54 29.95 -2.05
CA LEU A 388 15.12 29.26 -0.82
C LEU A 388 13.99 28.24 -1.06
N GLY A 389 12.84 28.69 -1.57
CA GLY A 389 11.70 27.83 -1.90
C GLY A 389 12.01 26.70 -2.89
N MET A 390 12.90 26.92 -3.86
CA MET A 390 13.26 25.97 -4.92
C MET A 390 14.25 24.89 -4.46
N SER A 391 15.22 25.26 -3.62
CA SER A 391 16.47 24.51 -3.47
C SER A 391 16.27 23.06 -3.09
N GLY A 392 15.36 22.80 -2.14
CA GLY A 392 15.02 21.45 -1.72
C GLY A 392 14.46 20.55 -2.83
N ALA A 393 13.63 21.10 -3.70
CA ALA A 393 13.11 20.38 -4.87
C ALA A 393 14.22 20.13 -5.89
N ARG A 394 15.07 21.13 -6.15
CA ARG A 394 16.23 21.03 -7.06
C ARG A 394 17.22 19.96 -6.62
N ILE A 395 17.66 19.95 -5.35
CA ILE A 395 18.64 18.96 -4.87
C ILE A 395 18.07 17.54 -4.88
N THR A 396 16.76 17.39 -4.62
CA THR A 396 16.08 16.09 -4.67
C THR A 396 15.96 15.58 -6.11
N GLY A 397 15.56 16.44 -7.05
CA GLY A 397 15.45 16.09 -8.47
C GLY A 397 16.81 15.79 -9.12
N THR A 398 17.84 16.58 -8.82
CA THR A 398 19.21 16.31 -9.28
C THR A 398 19.71 14.97 -8.75
N ALA A 399 19.49 14.66 -7.47
CA ALA A 399 19.85 13.37 -6.88
C ALA A 399 19.14 12.19 -7.57
N ALA A 400 17.85 12.33 -7.90
CA ALA A 400 17.09 11.32 -8.64
C ALA A 400 17.66 11.08 -10.04
N LEU A 401 18.00 12.14 -10.77
CA LEU A 401 18.65 12.00 -12.09
C LEU A 401 20.04 11.38 -11.99
N GLU A 402 20.82 11.76 -10.97
CA GLU A 402 22.18 11.26 -10.82
C GLU A 402 22.24 9.76 -10.47
N LEU A 403 21.19 9.22 -9.83
CA LEU A 403 21.02 7.77 -9.68
C LEU A 403 21.01 7.03 -11.01
N VAL A 404 20.31 7.61 -12.00
CA VAL A 404 20.24 7.05 -13.36
C VAL A 404 21.56 7.23 -14.07
N GLU A 405 22.10 8.45 -14.09
CA GLU A 405 23.32 8.79 -14.83
C GLU A 405 24.56 8.01 -14.36
N ARG A 406 24.67 7.76 -13.05
CA ARG A 406 25.81 7.04 -12.46
C ARG A 406 25.61 5.53 -12.40
N GLY A 407 24.43 5.04 -12.75
CA GLY A 407 24.10 3.64 -12.48
C GLY A 407 24.02 3.33 -10.96
N ALA A 408 23.84 4.33 -10.11
CA ALA A 408 23.85 4.23 -8.65
C ALA A 408 22.53 3.68 -8.07
N SER A 409 22.55 3.24 -6.81
CA SER A 409 21.41 2.59 -6.16
C SER A 409 20.65 3.52 -5.23
N ARG A 410 21.34 4.31 -4.41
CA ARG A 410 20.71 5.13 -3.36
C ARG A 410 21.26 6.54 -3.32
N ALA A 411 20.37 7.50 -3.09
CA ALA A 411 20.74 8.90 -2.97
C ALA A 411 20.15 9.56 -1.72
N LEU A 412 20.87 10.54 -1.18
CA LEU A 412 20.45 11.39 -0.08
C LEU A 412 20.43 12.83 -0.56
N ALA A 413 19.33 13.56 -0.36
CA ALA A 413 19.33 15.01 -0.46
C ALA A 413 19.08 15.60 0.93
N THR A 414 19.89 16.56 1.36
CA THR A 414 19.78 17.15 2.71
C THR A 414 20.21 18.61 2.76
N MET A 415 19.60 19.39 3.66
CA MET A 415 19.87 20.82 3.78
C MET A 415 19.53 21.41 5.15
N CYS A 416 20.25 22.48 5.49
CA CYS A 416 19.97 23.30 6.66
C CYS A 416 18.78 24.21 6.39
N ILE A 417 18.14 24.65 7.45
CA ILE A 417 16.96 25.51 7.41
C ILE A 417 17.15 26.61 8.46
N GLY A 418 16.74 27.83 8.11
CA GLY A 418 16.70 28.97 9.01
C GLY A 418 16.08 28.66 10.37
N VAL A 419 16.50 29.38 11.41
CA VAL A 419 15.96 29.25 12.78
C VAL A 419 16.25 27.88 13.42
N GLY A 420 17.32 27.20 12.99
CA GLY A 420 17.84 26.03 13.68
C GLY A 420 17.15 24.72 13.32
N GLN A 421 17.03 24.41 12.03
CA GLN A 421 16.43 23.16 11.57
C GLN A 421 17.26 22.50 10.45
N GLY A 422 16.99 21.24 10.18
CA GLY A 422 17.47 20.54 8.99
C GLY A 422 16.45 19.55 8.46
N ILE A 423 16.59 19.20 7.19
CA ILE A 423 15.72 18.27 6.47
C ILE A 423 16.54 17.34 5.59
N ALA A 424 16.10 16.10 5.44
CA ALA A 424 16.70 15.10 4.59
C ALA A 424 15.63 14.24 3.91
N VAL A 425 15.90 13.80 2.68
CA VAL A 425 15.12 12.82 1.92
C VAL A 425 16.05 11.77 1.31
N ALA A 426 15.64 10.50 1.36
CA ALA A 426 16.38 9.39 0.81
C ALA A 426 15.62 8.80 -0.38
N LEU A 427 16.36 8.48 -1.44
CA LEU A 427 15.86 7.96 -2.70
C LEU A 427 16.52 6.62 -3.02
N GLU A 428 15.80 5.75 -3.71
CA GLU A 428 16.33 4.52 -4.29
C GLU A 428 15.98 4.45 -5.77
N ARG A 429 16.94 4.05 -6.60
CA ARG A 429 16.72 3.90 -8.03
C ARG A 429 15.72 2.79 -8.28
N ASP A 430 14.69 3.06 -9.07
CA ASP A 430 13.78 2.02 -9.51
C ASP A 430 14.50 1.08 -10.50
N ARG A 431 14.64 -0.19 -10.11
CA ARG A 431 15.32 -1.22 -10.91
C ARG A 431 14.35 -2.06 -11.74
N ALA A 432 13.04 -1.95 -11.51
CA ALA A 432 12.05 -2.81 -12.15
C ALA A 432 11.82 -2.48 -13.64
N ARG A 433 12.14 -1.26 -14.11
CA ARG A 433 11.74 -0.81 -15.47
C ARG A 433 12.77 -0.02 -16.27
N ASN A 434 13.98 0.21 -15.75
CA ASN A 434 15.06 0.85 -16.52
C ASN A 434 15.76 -0.16 -17.46
N VAL A 435 15.01 -0.70 -18.44
CA VAL A 435 15.60 -1.34 -19.62
C VAL A 435 15.98 -0.22 -20.58
N GLY A 436 17.18 0.33 -20.38
CA GLY A 436 17.75 1.30 -21.30
C GLY A 436 17.91 0.72 -22.71
N PHE A 437 17.60 1.56 -23.69
CA PHE A 437 18.09 1.48 -25.07
C PHE A 437 19.45 0.75 -25.17
N CYS A 438 19.49 -0.41 -25.82
CA CYS A 438 20.74 -1.06 -26.22
C CYS A 438 20.72 -1.28 -27.74
N PRO A 439 21.63 -0.67 -28.51
CA PRO A 439 21.85 -1.06 -29.89
C PRO A 439 22.65 -2.38 -29.89
N ALA A 440 22.05 -3.40 -30.49
CA ALA A 440 22.67 -4.61 -31.03
C ALA A 440 23.83 -5.30 -30.24
N GLY A 441 23.51 -6.48 -29.69
CA GLY A 441 24.40 -7.65 -29.73
C GLY A 441 25.17 -8.02 -28.45
N GLY A 442 25.08 -9.31 -28.06
CA GLY A 442 26.18 -10.01 -27.38
C GLY A 442 25.98 -10.45 -25.92
N ILE A 443 25.41 -11.64 -25.76
CA ILE A 443 25.68 -12.74 -24.79
C ILE A 443 26.61 -12.46 -23.60
N GLY A 444 26.17 -12.82 -22.38
CA GLY A 444 27.07 -13.17 -21.26
C GLY A 444 26.40 -13.21 -19.88
N ILE A 445 26.14 -14.42 -19.38
CA ILE A 445 25.41 -14.74 -18.13
C ILE A 445 26.37 -14.78 -16.92
N GLY A 446 25.90 -14.36 -15.75
CA GLY A 446 26.55 -14.69 -14.46
C GLY A 446 25.83 -14.10 -13.24
N HIS A 447 24.84 -14.81 -12.69
CA HIS A 447 24.26 -14.54 -11.36
C HIS A 447 24.62 -15.69 -10.39
N CYS A 448 25.01 -15.34 -9.17
CA CYS A 448 25.13 -16.25 -8.04
C CYS A 448 24.43 -15.62 -6.83
N GLY A 449 23.29 -16.21 -6.46
CA GLY A 449 22.49 -15.96 -5.25
C GLY A 449 21.57 -17.17 -5.05
N PRO A 450 21.25 -17.56 -3.81
CA PRO A 450 20.85 -18.93 -3.46
C PRO A 450 19.50 -19.35 -4.05
N ASN A 451 19.45 -20.62 -4.45
CA ASN A 451 18.35 -21.33 -5.12
C ASN A 451 16.98 -21.11 -4.45
N ILE A 452 16.14 -20.30 -5.10
CA ILE A 452 14.70 -20.55 -5.18
C ILE A 452 14.53 -21.86 -5.96
N GLY A 453 13.93 -22.88 -5.33
CA GLY A 453 13.69 -24.17 -5.98
C GLY A 453 12.87 -24.00 -7.26
N GLU A 454 13.34 -24.66 -8.33
CA GLU A 454 12.84 -24.69 -9.70
C GLU A 454 11.31 -24.57 -9.87
N GLN A 455 10.82 -23.35 -10.03
CA GLN A 455 9.70 -22.98 -10.91
C GLN A 455 9.75 -21.46 -11.06
N ALA A 456 10.40 -20.99 -12.13
CA ALA A 456 10.48 -19.57 -12.43
C ALA A 456 9.10 -19.07 -12.84
N VAL A 457 8.55 -18.07 -12.13
CA VAL A 457 7.28 -17.46 -12.50
C VAL A 457 7.53 -16.54 -13.69
N THR A 458 7.40 -17.12 -14.89
CA THR A 458 7.12 -16.37 -16.10
C THR A 458 5.60 -16.14 -16.13
N GLY A 459 5.09 -15.04 -16.70
CA GLY A 459 3.64 -14.80 -16.82
C GLY A 459 2.87 -15.81 -17.71
N GLN A 460 3.41 -17.03 -17.87
CA GLN A 460 2.86 -18.16 -18.58
C GLN A 460 2.45 -19.23 -17.55
N ILE A 461 1.24 -19.77 -17.68
CA ILE A 461 0.73 -20.83 -16.79
C ILE A 461 1.57 -22.08 -17.00
N ASP A 462 2.22 -22.57 -15.93
CA ASP A 462 3.00 -23.80 -15.99
C ASP A 462 2.11 -24.99 -16.38
N ALA A 463 2.64 -25.88 -17.23
CA ALA A 463 1.91 -27.08 -17.64
C ALA A 463 1.69 -28.07 -16.49
N TYR A 464 2.51 -28.00 -15.44
CA TYR A 464 2.45 -28.91 -14.30
C TYR A 464 2.76 -28.19 -12.97
N TRP A 465 1.92 -28.43 -11.97
CA TRP A 465 1.98 -27.83 -10.64
C TRP A 465 2.12 -28.90 -9.55
N ARG A 466 2.92 -28.59 -8.53
CA ARG A 466 3.28 -29.53 -7.44
C ARG A 466 2.57 -29.18 -6.14
N ASN A 467 2.48 -30.14 -5.24
CA ASN A 467 2.04 -29.92 -3.86
C ASN A 467 3.17 -29.30 -3.05
N TYR A 468 2.85 -28.63 -1.95
CA TYR A 468 3.80 -28.01 -1.05
C TYR A 468 3.74 -28.66 0.33
N ILE A 469 4.78 -29.42 0.69
CA ILE A 469 4.85 -30.18 1.94
C ILE A 469 6.21 -29.94 2.57
N ASP A 470 6.20 -29.52 3.84
CA ASP A 470 7.40 -29.37 4.65
C ASP A 470 8.52 -28.52 4.01
N GLY A 471 8.17 -27.35 3.47
CA GLY A 471 9.16 -26.46 2.84
C GLY A 471 9.58 -26.86 1.43
N LYS A 472 8.90 -27.84 0.80
CA LYS A 472 9.31 -28.43 -0.48
C LYS A 472 8.14 -28.65 -1.42
N TRP A 473 8.40 -28.39 -2.70
CA TRP A 473 7.51 -28.76 -3.79
C TRP A 473 7.66 -30.25 -4.13
N ALA A 474 6.57 -31.00 -4.12
CA ALA A 474 6.55 -32.44 -4.29
C ALA A 474 5.45 -32.90 -5.25
N ASP A 475 5.72 -33.99 -5.96
CA ASP A 475 4.68 -34.76 -6.65
C ASP A 475 3.74 -35.42 -5.63
N GLY A 476 2.55 -35.82 -6.10
CA GLY A 476 1.56 -36.54 -5.30
C GLY A 476 1.60 -38.05 -5.54
N GLY A 477 1.37 -38.82 -4.49
CA GLY A 477 1.35 -40.28 -4.52
C GLY A 477 0.20 -40.88 -5.32
N ALA A 478 -0.89 -40.12 -5.55
CA ALA A 478 -2.01 -40.52 -6.40
C ALA A 478 -1.84 -40.11 -7.89
N GLY A 479 -0.68 -39.58 -8.29
CA GLY A 479 -0.40 -39.17 -9.66
C GLY A 479 -0.75 -37.70 -9.92
N ARG A 480 -1.51 -37.43 -10.98
CA ARG A 480 -1.86 -36.07 -11.44
C ARG A 480 -3.33 -35.97 -11.78
N ILE A 481 -3.87 -34.76 -11.69
CA ILE A 481 -5.21 -34.43 -12.15
C ILE A 481 -5.15 -33.27 -13.14
N THR A 482 -5.97 -33.35 -14.19
CA THR A 482 -6.17 -32.25 -15.13
C THR A 482 -7.02 -31.16 -14.50
N VAL A 483 -6.56 -29.92 -14.64
CA VAL A 483 -7.33 -28.70 -14.37
C VAL A 483 -7.76 -28.16 -15.73
N ASP A 484 -9.06 -27.99 -15.92
CA ASP A 484 -9.64 -27.50 -17.17
C ASP A 484 -9.87 -25.99 -17.10
N ASP A 485 -9.86 -25.30 -18.26
CA ASP A 485 -10.28 -23.91 -18.35
C ASP A 485 -11.80 -23.82 -18.57
N PRO A 486 -12.59 -23.31 -17.60
CA PRO A 486 -14.04 -23.29 -17.72
C PRO A 486 -14.59 -22.47 -18.89
N ALA A 487 -13.83 -21.50 -19.40
CA ALA A 487 -14.25 -20.66 -20.50
C ALA A 487 -14.12 -21.36 -21.87
N THR A 488 -13.30 -22.41 -21.97
CA THR A 488 -13.04 -23.13 -23.22
C THR A 488 -13.51 -24.59 -23.13
N GLY A 489 -13.43 -25.22 -21.95
CA GLY A 489 -13.62 -26.64 -21.73
C GLY A 489 -12.38 -27.49 -22.07
N GLU A 490 -11.25 -26.85 -22.34
CA GLU A 490 -9.98 -27.51 -22.69
C GLU A 490 -9.06 -27.63 -21.47
N PRO A 491 -8.14 -28.62 -21.43
CA PRO A 491 -7.13 -28.72 -20.38
C PRO A 491 -6.27 -27.46 -20.25
N LEU A 492 -6.17 -26.92 -19.03
CA LEU A 492 -5.35 -25.76 -18.69
C LEU A 492 -3.94 -26.17 -18.21
N ALA A 493 -3.88 -27.09 -17.25
CA ALA A 493 -2.64 -27.59 -16.64
C ALA A 493 -2.88 -28.94 -15.93
N GLU A 494 -1.81 -29.58 -15.47
CA GLU A 494 -1.88 -30.71 -14.54
C GLU A 494 -1.47 -30.27 -13.12
N GLN A 495 -2.10 -30.83 -12.09
CA GLN A 495 -1.75 -30.66 -10.68
C GLN A 495 -1.39 -32.01 -10.05
N ALA A 496 -0.35 -32.04 -9.20
CA ALA A 496 0.01 -33.17 -8.36
C ALA A 496 -1.16 -33.60 -7.46
N LEU A 497 -1.56 -34.86 -7.52
CA LEU A 497 -2.69 -35.41 -6.78
C LEU A 497 -2.22 -36.17 -5.53
N ALA A 498 -2.57 -35.68 -4.36
CA ALA A 498 -2.17 -36.23 -3.08
C ALA A 498 -2.94 -37.51 -2.72
N ASP A 499 -2.25 -38.46 -2.10
CA ASP A 499 -2.83 -39.65 -1.46
C ASP A 499 -2.80 -39.56 0.09
N GLU A 500 -3.09 -40.66 0.77
CA GLU A 500 -3.04 -40.78 2.22
C GLU A 500 -1.61 -40.61 2.78
N ALA A 501 -0.59 -41.12 2.08
CA ALA A 501 0.80 -40.99 2.52
C ALA A 501 1.30 -39.54 2.43
N ASP A 502 0.85 -38.77 1.45
CA ASP A 502 1.11 -37.33 1.36
C ASP A 502 0.47 -36.56 2.51
N VAL A 503 -0.77 -36.91 2.86
CA VAL A 503 -1.47 -36.36 4.02
C VAL A 503 -0.69 -36.64 5.30
N ASP A 504 -0.27 -37.89 5.52
CA ASP A 504 0.52 -38.28 6.69
C ASP A 504 1.81 -37.45 6.80
N ARG A 505 2.52 -37.24 5.68
CA ARG A 505 3.73 -36.42 5.64
C ARG A 505 3.44 -34.96 6.00
N ALA A 506 2.38 -34.37 5.45
CA ALA A 506 1.99 -32.99 5.75
C ALA A 506 1.58 -32.81 7.22
N VAL A 507 0.79 -33.74 7.77
CA VAL A 507 0.39 -33.70 9.18
C VAL A 507 1.58 -33.89 10.10
N ALA A 508 2.49 -34.82 9.79
CA ALA A 508 3.72 -35.00 10.57
C ALA A 508 4.60 -33.73 10.58
N ALA A 509 4.70 -33.02 9.44
CA ALA A 509 5.44 -31.76 9.35
C ALA A 509 4.80 -30.65 10.20
N ALA A 510 3.47 -30.49 10.11
CA ALA A 510 2.72 -29.53 10.90
C ALA A 510 2.80 -29.83 12.41
N ARG A 511 2.68 -31.11 12.79
CA ARG A 511 2.79 -31.57 14.18
C ARG A 511 4.15 -31.22 14.76
N ARG A 512 5.23 -31.49 14.02
CA ARG A 512 6.60 -31.15 14.44
C ARG A 512 6.77 -29.65 14.69
N VAL A 513 6.20 -28.80 13.85
CA VAL A 513 6.22 -27.34 14.05
C VAL A 513 5.46 -26.95 15.32
N HIS A 514 4.25 -27.49 15.51
CA HIS A 514 3.46 -27.21 16.71
C HIS A 514 4.19 -27.65 18.00
N GLU A 515 4.68 -28.89 18.05
CA GLU A 515 5.37 -29.46 19.22
C GLU A 515 6.69 -28.76 19.54
N SER A 516 7.37 -28.21 18.53
CA SER A 516 8.58 -27.40 18.76
C SER A 516 8.29 -26.09 19.53
N GLY A 517 7.03 -25.64 19.53
CA GLY A 517 6.63 -24.37 20.12
C GLY A 517 7.16 -23.14 19.39
N VAL A 518 7.76 -23.28 18.20
CA VAL A 518 8.40 -22.14 17.49
C VAL A 518 7.42 -20.99 17.21
N LEU A 519 6.16 -21.29 16.90
CA LEU A 519 5.13 -20.28 16.63
C LEU A 519 4.56 -19.66 17.91
N THR A 520 4.46 -20.43 19.00
CA THR A 520 3.93 -19.97 20.30
C THR A 520 4.96 -19.25 21.14
N ALA A 521 6.25 -19.59 21.01
CA ALA A 521 7.36 -18.90 21.66
C ALA A 521 7.68 -17.57 20.99
N MET A 522 7.35 -17.42 19.71
CA MET A 522 7.48 -16.16 18.98
C MET A 522 6.55 -15.10 19.58
N ARG A 523 7.02 -13.85 19.70
CA ARG A 523 6.15 -12.78 20.19
C ARG A 523 4.97 -12.63 19.23
N PRO A 524 3.73 -12.47 19.73
CA PRO A 524 2.57 -12.40 18.83
C PRO A 524 2.69 -11.28 17.78
N VAL A 525 3.38 -10.18 18.09
CA VAL A 525 3.70 -9.15 17.09
C VAL A 525 4.51 -9.70 15.92
N GLU A 526 5.57 -10.47 16.17
CA GLU A 526 6.44 -10.99 15.12
C GLU A 526 5.67 -11.96 14.22
N ARG A 527 4.89 -12.85 14.84
CA ARG A 527 4.00 -13.76 14.13
C ARG A 527 2.96 -12.99 13.30
N GLY A 528 2.33 -11.97 13.88
CA GLY A 528 1.41 -11.08 13.19
C GLY A 528 2.03 -10.45 11.94
N ARG A 529 3.28 -9.96 12.02
CA ARG A 529 4.00 -9.38 10.88
C ARG A 529 4.27 -10.36 9.75
N MET A 530 4.53 -11.63 10.10
CA MET A 530 4.71 -12.72 9.12
C MET A 530 3.39 -13.05 8.44
N VAL A 531 2.28 -13.10 9.19
CA VAL A 531 0.94 -13.25 8.61
C VAL A 531 0.66 -12.09 7.63
N GLN A 532 0.91 -10.84 8.01
CA GLN A 532 0.76 -9.69 7.08
C GLN A 532 1.72 -9.72 5.90
N ALA A 533 2.90 -10.33 6.06
CA ALA A 533 3.87 -10.48 4.98
C ALA A 533 3.29 -11.36 3.86
N MET A 534 2.53 -12.40 4.21
CA MET A 534 1.86 -13.23 3.20
C MET A 534 0.85 -12.41 2.38
N GLY A 535 0.04 -11.56 3.02
CA GLY A 535 -0.90 -10.70 2.30
C GLY A 535 -0.23 -9.72 1.34
N ARG A 536 0.88 -9.11 1.77
CA ARG A 536 1.69 -8.22 0.91
C ARG A 536 2.27 -8.95 -0.29
N PHE A 537 2.77 -10.17 -0.08
CA PHE A 537 3.26 -11.01 -1.17
C PHE A 537 2.18 -11.28 -2.22
N LEU A 538 0.93 -11.56 -1.81
CA LEU A 538 -0.17 -11.76 -2.76
C LEU A 538 -0.47 -10.49 -3.57
N LEU A 539 -0.44 -9.31 -2.96
CA LEU A 539 -0.63 -8.04 -3.66
C LEU A 539 0.51 -7.77 -4.66
N ASP A 540 1.75 -8.04 -4.26
CA ASP A 540 2.94 -7.84 -5.11
C ASP A 540 2.93 -8.77 -6.35
N HIS A 541 2.18 -9.88 -6.31
CA HIS A 541 2.06 -10.84 -7.42
C HIS A 541 0.63 -10.89 -8.00
N LEU A 542 -0.20 -9.88 -7.74
CA LEU A 542 -1.61 -9.88 -8.12
C LEU A 542 -1.82 -10.03 -9.63
N ASP A 543 -0.99 -9.37 -10.44
CA ASP A 543 -1.06 -9.42 -11.91
C ASP A 543 -0.65 -10.78 -12.48
N GLU A 544 0.06 -11.60 -11.71
CA GLU A 544 0.40 -12.98 -12.06
C GLU A 544 -0.71 -13.94 -11.63
N ILE A 545 -1.26 -13.73 -10.43
CA ILE A 545 -2.25 -14.61 -9.82
C ILE A 545 -3.60 -14.50 -10.51
N ALA A 546 -4.09 -13.28 -10.76
CA ALA A 546 -5.46 -13.05 -11.23
C ALA A 546 -5.76 -13.69 -12.60
N PRO A 547 -4.84 -13.66 -13.60
CA PRO A 547 -5.05 -14.39 -14.85
C PRO A 547 -5.12 -15.90 -14.67
N VAL A 548 -4.30 -16.50 -13.80
CA VAL A 548 -4.37 -17.95 -13.51
C VAL A 548 -5.70 -18.29 -12.86
N LEU A 549 -6.10 -17.53 -11.81
CA LEU A 549 -7.37 -17.69 -11.11
C LEU A 549 -8.56 -17.61 -12.07
N THR A 550 -8.55 -16.62 -12.97
CA THR A 550 -9.58 -16.44 -13.99
C THR A 550 -9.71 -17.66 -14.89
N ARG A 551 -8.57 -18.23 -15.28
CA ARG A 551 -8.50 -19.36 -16.23
C ARG A 551 -8.87 -20.68 -15.57
N GLU A 552 -8.57 -20.88 -14.29
CA GLU A 552 -8.98 -22.11 -13.58
C GLU A 552 -10.40 -22.03 -13.00
N ALA A 553 -10.88 -20.85 -12.59
CA ALA A 553 -12.18 -20.68 -11.95
C ALA A 553 -13.31 -20.21 -12.89
N GLY A 554 -12.96 -19.63 -14.04
CA GLY A 554 -13.90 -19.13 -15.04
C GLY A 554 -14.48 -17.73 -14.79
N LYS A 555 -14.21 -17.14 -13.61
CA LYS A 555 -14.69 -15.81 -13.22
C LYS A 555 -14.05 -14.67 -14.02
N PRO A 556 -14.72 -13.52 -14.19
CA PRO A 556 -14.11 -12.35 -14.81
C PRO A 556 -12.77 -11.95 -14.19
N LEU A 557 -11.84 -11.45 -15.00
CA LEU A 557 -10.51 -11.05 -14.53
C LEU A 557 -10.57 -9.95 -13.46
N TRP A 558 -11.50 -9.01 -13.57
CA TRP A 558 -11.70 -8.01 -12.52
C TRP A 558 -12.23 -8.63 -11.20
N GLU A 559 -13.03 -9.69 -11.24
CA GLU A 559 -13.48 -10.42 -10.03
C GLU A 559 -12.32 -11.22 -9.42
N ALA A 560 -11.47 -11.83 -10.24
CA ALA A 560 -10.28 -12.52 -9.78
C ALA A 560 -9.31 -11.56 -9.06
N ARG A 561 -9.12 -10.34 -9.56
CA ARG A 561 -8.33 -9.31 -8.87
C ARG A 561 -8.90 -8.98 -7.50
N ILE A 562 -10.22 -8.79 -7.40
CA ILE A 562 -10.92 -8.56 -6.13
C ILE A 562 -10.70 -9.72 -5.15
N GLU A 563 -10.72 -10.97 -5.62
CA GLU A 563 -10.46 -12.13 -4.75
C GLU A 563 -9.03 -12.12 -4.20
N VAL A 564 -8.03 -11.78 -5.01
CA VAL A 564 -6.62 -11.68 -4.55
C VAL A 564 -6.47 -10.57 -3.51
N GLU A 565 -7.09 -9.41 -3.74
CA GLU A 565 -7.11 -8.30 -2.78
C GLU A 565 -7.84 -8.69 -1.49
N GLY A 566 -8.96 -9.41 -1.59
CA GLY A 566 -9.71 -9.97 -0.47
C GLY A 566 -8.87 -10.96 0.34
N ALA A 567 -8.17 -11.87 -0.32
CA ALA A 567 -7.24 -12.81 0.30
C ALA A 567 -6.13 -12.07 1.07
N ALA A 568 -5.49 -11.08 0.45
CA ALA A 568 -4.49 -10.24 1.09
C ALA A 568 -5.04 -9.49 2.32
N ARG A 569 -6.29 -9.00 2.24
CA ARG A 569 -6.98 -8.30 3.31
C ARG A 569 -7.18 -9.18 4.55
N TYR A 570 -7.44 -10.49 4.41
CA TYR A 570 -7.50 -11.42 5.55
C TYR A 570 -6.17 -11.51 6.31
N PHE A 571 -5.08 -11.69 5.57
CA PHE A 571 -3.73 -11.72 6.16
C PHE A 571 -3.37 -10.43 6.89
N GLU A 572 -3.74 -9.28 6.31
CA GLU A 572 -3.57 -8.00 6.98
C GLU A 572 -4.40 -7.92 8.27
N TYR A 573 -5.70 -8.24 8.19
CA TYR A 573 -6.64 -8.13 9.29
C TYR A 573 -6.27 -9.00 10.49
N TYR A 574 -6.01 -10.28 10.29
CA TYR A 574 -5.65 -11.18 11.40
C TYR A 574 -4.21 -11.00 11.86
N GLY A 575 -3.30 -10.65 10.96
CA GLY A 575 -1.94 -10.27 11.35
C GLY A 575 -1.91 -9.05 12.29
N ASN A 576 -2.86 -8.11 12.13
CA ASN A 576 -3.05 -6.97 13.05
C ASN A 576 -3.57 -7.38 14.43
N GLN A 577 -4.23 -8.54 14.54
CA GLN A 577 -4.89 -8.99 15.77
C GLN A 577 -4.11 -10.04 16.55
N ALA A 578 -2.96 -10.51 16.05
CA ALA A 578 -2.17 -11.53 16.73
C ALA A 578 -1.82 -11.16 18.19
N GLU A 579 -1.58 -9.87 18.48
CA GLU A 579 -1.29 -9.38 19.85
C GLU A 579 -2.53 -9.19 20.74
N THR A 580 -3.74 -9.21 20.18
CA THR A 580 -4.97 -8.89 20.90
C THR A 580 -5.79 -10.13 21.29
N VAL A 581 -5.21 -11.33 21.11
CA VAL A 581 -5.79 -12.61 21.58
C VAL A 581 -5.51 -12.75 23.09
N GLU A 582 -6.32 -12.10 23.90
CA GLU A 582 -6.10 -11.96 25.35
C GLU A 582 -6.98 -12.90 26.19
N GLY A 583 -6.44 -13.37 27.31
CA GLY A 583 -7.19 -14.09 28.34
C GLY A 583 -8.00 -13.17 29.25
N ARG A 584 -8.61 -13.73 30.30
CA ARG A 584 -9.39 -12.99 31.30
C ARG A 584 -8.89 -13.30 32.70
N SER A 585 -8.91 -12.32 33.61
CA SER A 585 -8.77 -12.58 35.04
C SER A 585 -10.15 -12.86 35.65
N ILE A 586 -10.24 -13.87 36.52
CA ILE A 586 -11.50 -14.30 37.13
C ILE A 586 -11.40 -14.10 38.65
N PRO A 587 -12.28 -13.31 39.28
CA PRO A 587 -12.20 -13.03 40.71
C PRO A 587 -12.74 -14.21 41.54
N LEU A 588 -11.88 -14.85 42.33
CA LEU A 588 -12.24 -15.95 43.26
C LEU A 588 -12.07 -15.60 44.76
N GLY A 589 -11.67 -14.36 45.07
CA GLY A 589 -11.40 -13.89 46.44
C GLY A 589 -9.91 -13.86 46.79
N ALA A 590 -9.58 -13.36 47.98
CA ALA A 590 -8.22 -12.96 48.35
C ALA A 590 -7.16 -14.09 48.40
N GLY A 591 -7.58 -15.35 48.44
CA GLY A 591 -6.68 -16.52 48.50
C GLY A 591 -6.32 -17.11 47.14
N TYR A 592 -6.78 -16.52 46.03
CA TYR A 592 -6.60 -17.08 44.70
C TYR A 592 -6.30 -16.02 43.64
N LEU A 593 -5.36 -16.33 42.76
CA LEU A 593 -5.18 -15.66 41.48
C LEU A 593 -5.65 -16.62 40.38
N ASP A 594 -6.68 -16.23 39.63
CA ASP A 594 -7.24 -17.05 38.56
C ASP A 594 -7.29 -16.25 37.25
N PHE A 595 -6.85 -16.89 36.16
CA PHE A 595 -6.84 -16.32 34.83
C PHE A 595 -6.91 -17.38 33.73
N THR A 596 -7.40 -16.99 32.56
CA THR A 596 -7.40 -17.83 31.37
C THR A 596 -6.24 -17.53 30.43
N LEU A 597 -5.79 -18.56 29.71
CA LEU A 597 -4.87 -18.49 28.58
C LEU A 597 -5.57 -19.02 27.33
N HIS A 598 -5.28 -18.43 26.18
CA HIS A 598 -5.70 -18.94 24.88
C HIS A 598 -4.52 -19.60 24.19
N GLU A 599 -4.55 -20.92 24.08
CA GLU A 599 -3.50 -21.72 23.43
C GLU A 599 -3.99 -22.19 22.07
N PRO A 600 -3.15 -22.23 21.02
CA PRO A 600 -3.55 -22.83 19.75
C PRO A 600 -3.98 -24.29 19.93
N TYR A 601 -4.89 -24.76 19.08
CA TYR A 601 -5.25 -26.19 19.05
C TYR A 601 -4.07 -27.06 18.63
N GLY A 602 -3.34 -26.64 17.60
CA GLY A 602 -2.14 -27.28 17.11
C GLY A 602 -2.12 -27.40 15.59
N VAL A 603 -2.45 -28.57 15.06
CA VAL A 603 -2.56 -28.83 13.62
C VAL A 603 -3.99 -28.59 13.17
N SER A 604 -4.18 -27.56 12.35
CA SER A 604 -5.45 -27.19 11.72
C SER A 604 -5.54 -27.79 10.31
N ALA A 605 -6.51 -28.67 10.09
CA ALA A 605 -6.87 -29.17 8.77
C ALA A 605 -7.87 -28.21 8.11
N GLN A 606 -7.56 -27.72 6.92
CA GLN A 606 -8.39 -26.73 6.21
C GLN A 606 -8.79 -27.29 4.85
N ILE A 607 -10.09 -27.46 4.63
CA ILE A 607 -10.65 -28.03 3.41
C ILE A 607 -11.51 -26.94 2.76
N ILE A 608 -11.03 -26.43 1.63
CA ILE A 608 -11.57 -25.24 0.98
C ILE A 608 -12.37 -25.60 -0.30
N PRO A 609 -13.36 -24.78 -0.68
CA PRO A 609 -14.12 -24.95 -1.91
C PRO A 609 -13.45 -24.26 -3.09
N TRP A 610 -13.99 -24.51 -4.28
CA TRP A 610 -13.53 -23.99 -5.58
C TRP A 610 -14.13 -22.63 -5.98
N ASN A 611 -15.08 -22.08 -5.23
CA ASN A 611 -15.73 -20.86 -5.70
C ASN A 611 -14.90 -19.60 -5.47
N TYR A 612 -14.09 -19.59 -4.41
CA TYR A 612 -13.09 -18.55 -4.10
C TYR A 612 -11.84 -19.22 -3.49
N PRO A 613 -11.07 -19.99 -4.29
CA PRO A 613 -10.01 -20.87 -3.79
C PRO A 613 -8.90 -20.13 -3.04
N LEU A 614 -8.61 -18.86 -3.37
CA LEU A 614 -7.59 -18.08 -2.66
C LEU A 614 -8.15 -17.42 -1.41
N GLU A 615 -9.31 -16.77 -1.55
CA GLU A 615 -9.90 -16.04 -0.43
C GLU A 615 -10.32 -17.00 0.70
N MET A 616 -10.87 -18.17 0.38
CA MET A 616 -11.28 -19.14 1.39
C MET A 616 -10.08 -19.73 2.14
N THR A 617 -8.96 -19.99 1.45
CA THR A 617 -7.72 -20.39 2.16
C THR A 617 -7.22 -19.27 3.03
N ALA A 618 -7.11 -18.05 2.49
CA ALA A 618 -6.59 -16.91 3.23
C ALA A 618 -7.42 -16.65 4.50
N ARG A 619 -8.75 -16.76 4.42
CA ARG A 619 -9.68 -16.58 5.53
C ARG A 619 -9.36 -17.47 6.74
N SER A 620 -9.10 -18.75 6.51
CA SER A 620 -8.83 -19.73 7.58
C SER A 620 -7.35 -19.79 7.96
N LEU A 621 -6.45 -19.78 6.97
CA LEU A 621 -5.00 -19.85 7.16
C LEU A 621 -4.46 -18.68 7.97
N SER A 622 -4.92 -17.46 7.68
CA SER A 622 -4.44 -16.25 8.38
C SER A 622 -4.83 -16.22 9.85
N ALA A 623 -6.06 -16.62 10.20
CA ALA A 623 -6.51 -16.71 11.59
C ALA A 623 -5.79 -17.81 12.37
N ALA A 624 -5.57 -18.98 11.74
CA ALA A 624 -4.82 -20.09 12.31
C ALA A 624 -3.36 -19.71 12.61
N LEU A 625 -2.67 -19.09 11.65
CA LEU A 625 -1.29 -18.65 11.82
C LEU A 625 -1.18 -17.50 12.84
N ALA A 626 -2.11 -16.55 12.85
CA ALA A 626 -2.12 -15.46 13.83
C ALA A 626 -2.23 -15.98 15.28
N THR A 627 -2.99 -17.07 15.48
CA THR A 627 -3.17 -17.74 16.78
C THR A 627 -2.07 -18.77 17.10
N GLY A 628 -1.18 -19.08 16.16
CA GLY A 628 -0.01 -19.93 16.38
C GLY A 628 -0.21 -21.41 16.04
N ASN A 629 -1.22 -21.75 15.24
CA ASN A 629 -1.44 -23.09 14.70
C ASN A 629 -0.55 -23.35 13.48
N ALA A 630 -0.22 -24.62 13.23
CA ALA A 630 0.33 -25.09 11.95
C ALA A 630 -0.80 -25.67 11.09
N CYS A 631 -0.71 -25.54 9.77
CA CYS A 631 -1.85 -25.79 8.89
C CYS A 631 -1.53 -26.82 7.80
N VAL A 632 -2.53 -27.65 7.50
CA VAL A 632 -2.58 -28.53 6.32
C VAL A 632 -3.83 -28.17 5.52
N VAL A 633 -3.61 -27.55 4.36
CA VAL A 633 -4.67 -27.08 3.46
C VAL A 633 -4.85 -28.11 2.35
N LYS A 634 -6.07 -28.65 2.21
CA LYS A 634 -6.49 -29.43 1.06
C LYS A 634 -7.22 -28.51 0.07
N THR A 635 -6.62 -28.28 -1.09
CA THR A 635 -7.20 -27.45 -2.16
C THR A 635 -8.24 -28.22 -2.96
N PRO A 636 -9.23 -27.55 -3.58
CA PRO A 636 -10.18 -28.18 -4.48
C PRO A 636 -9.47 -28.77 -5.69
N GLU A 637 -10.01 -29.88 -6.18
CA GLU A 637 -9.49 -30.55 -7.37
C GLU A 637 -9.80 -29.82 -8.69
N LEU A 638 -10.71 -28.85 -8.70
CA LEU A 638 -11.15 -28.13 -9.91
C LEU A 638 -10.28 -26.91 -10.25
N ASP A 639 -9.77 -26.21 -9.23
CA ASP A 639 -9.01 -24.96 -9.34
C ASP A 639 -7.91 -24.83 -8.25
N PRO A 640 -6.94 -25.77 -8.22
CA PRO A 640 -5.92 -25.82 -7.17
C PRO A 640 -4.74 -24.86 -7.38
N LEU A 641 -4.54 -24.31 -8.59
CA LEU A 641 -3.24 -23.80 -9.04
C LEU A 641 -2.82 -22.56 -8.27
N THR A 642 -3.74 -21.61 -8.07
CA THR A 642 -3.43 -20.33 -7.42
C THR A 642 -3.04 -20.45 -5.96
N ASN A 643 -3.44 -21.52 -5.27
CA ASN A 643 -3.02 -21.79 -3.89
C ASN A 643 -1.49 -21.99 -3.76
N ALA A 644 -0.77 -22.25 -4.86
CA ALA A 644 0.69 -22.28 -4.86
C ALA A 644 1.31 -20.94 -4.41
N TRP A 645 0.68 -19.79 -4.69
CA TRP A 645 1.18 -18.50 -4.23
C TRP A 645 1.08 -18.33 -2.71
N LEU A 646 0.16 -19.03 -2.03
CA LEU A 646 0.10 -19.02 -0.57
C LEU A 646 1.25 -19.79 0.07
N ALA A 647 1.72 -20.87 -0.58
CA ALA A 647 2.94 -21.56 -0.17
C ALA A 647 4.17 -20.66 -0.35
N ARG A 648 4.30 -20.03 -1.53
CA ARG A 648 5.38 -19.05 -1.80
C ARG A 648 5.33 -17.86 -0.83
N ALA A 649 4.14 -17.38 -0.49
CA ALA A 649 3.93 -16.31 0.48
C ALA A 649 4.42 -16.73 1.88
N ALA A 650 4.16 -17.98 2.29
CA ALA A 650 4.62 -18.51 3.57
C ALA A 650 6.16 -18.60 3.62
N GLU A 651 6.80 -19.05 2.53
CA GLU A 651 8.26 -19.06 2.39
C GLU A 651 8.85 -17.66 2.46
N TRP A 652 8.29 -16.73 1.68
CA TRP A 652 8.72 -15.35 1.63
C TRP A 652 8.57 -14.64 2.99
N ALA A 653 7.49 -14.94 3.71
CA ALA A 653 7.26 -14.44 5.05
C ALA A 653 8.18 -15.07 6.12
N GLY A 654 8.92 -16.13 5.78
CA GLY A 654 9.86 -16.81 6.66
C GLY A 654 9.20 -17.76 7.65
N PHE A 655 8.03 -18.33 7.34
CA PHE A 655 7.42 -19.35 8.19
C PHE A 655 8.30 -20.62 8.23
N PRO A 656 8.40 -21.30 9.39
CA PRO A 656 9.15 -22.57 9.48
C PRO A 656 8.59 -23.62 8.50
N PRO A 657 9.45 -24.43 7.85
CA PRO A 657 9.01 -25.57 7.06
C PRO A 657 8.06 -26.48 7.86
N GLY A 658 6.89 -26.73 7.28
CA GLY A 658 5.79 -27.49 7.88
C GLY A 658 4.73 -26.62 8.58
N ALA A 659 4.93 -25.32 8.77
CA ALA A 659 3.92 -24.43 9.35
C ALA A 659 2.71 -24.25 8.40
N VAL A 660 2.97 -24.27 7.09
CA VAL A 660 1.96 -24.24 6.03
C VAL A 660 2.26 -25.40 5.08
N ASN A 661 1.28 -26.25 4.84
CA ASN A 661 1.33 -27.33 3.85
C ASN A 661 0.09 -27.20 2.97
N ILE A 662 0.27 -27.25 1.65
CA ILE A 662 -0.80 -27.07 0.66
C ILE A 662 -0.76 -28.24 -0.30
N LEU A 663 -1.84 -29.01 -0.37
CA LEU A 663 -1.93 -30.19 -1.22
C LEU A 663 -3.28 -30.28 -1.92
N CYS A 664 -3.24 -30.59 -3.23
CA CYS A 664 -4.43 -30.91 -4.00
C CYS A 664 -4.70 -32.41 -3.91
N GLY A 665 -5.96 -32.81 -3.72
CA GLY A 665 -6.35 -34.22 -3.64
C GLY A 665 -7.85 -34.40 -3.78
N LEU A 666 -8.33 -35.60 -4.09
CA LEU A 666 -9.78 -35.85 -4.20
C LEU A 666 -10.46 -35.77 -2.82
N GLY A 667 -11.70 -35.28 -2.78
CA GLY A 667 -12.49 -35.20 -1.54
C GLY A 667 -12.66 -36.56 -0.85
N SER A 668 -12.96 -37.60 -1.62
CA SER A 668 -13.17 -38.98 -1.13
C SER A 668 -11.88 -39.70 -0.72
N GLN A 669 -10.70 -39.17 -1.04
CA GLN A 669 -9.41 -39.77 -0.76
C GLN A 669 -8.62 -38.89 0.21
N ALA A 670 -7.79 -37.96 -0.29
CA ALA A 670 -6.97 -37.09 0.55
C ALA A 670 -7.80 -36.26 1.54
N GLY A 671 -8.98 -35.76 1.13
CA GLY A 671 -9.87 -35.01 2.02
C GLY A 671 -10.40 -35.87 3.18
N ALA A 672 -10.87 -37.08 2.87
CA ALA A 672 -11.35 -38.04 3.86
C ALA A 672 -10.23 -38.51 4.80
N ALA A 673 -9.04 -38.80 4.24
CA ALA A 673 -7.85 -39.16 5.01
C ALA A 673 -7.46 -38.04 5.99
N LEU A 674 -7.35 -36.79 5.50
CA LEU A 674 -7.00 -35.64 6.33
C LEU A 674 -7.99 -35.43 7.48
N CYS A 675 -9.30 -35.51 7.21
CA CYS A 675 -10.32 -35.31 8.25
C CYS A 675 -10.38 -36.45 9.29
N ALA A 676 -9.99 -37.67 8.91
CA ALA A 676 -9.97 -38.82 9.79
C ALA A 676 -8.63 -38.98 10.54
N HIS A 677 -7.59 -38.24 10.13
CA HIS A 677 -6.24 -38.42 10.62
C HIS A 677 -6.13 -38.09 12.13
N PRO A 678 -5.56 -38.98 12.96
CA PRO A 678 -5.52 -38.82 14.42
C PRO A 678 -4.60 -37.68 14.89
N GLY A 679 -3.72 -37.20 14.02
CA GLY A 679 -2.83 -36.07 14.26
C GLY A 679 -3.41 -34.69 13.95
N ILE A 680 -4.72 -34.55 13.72
CA ILE A 680 -5.39 -33.25 13.53
C ILE A 680 -6.05 -32.80 14.83
N ASP A 681 -5.90 -31.51 15.18
CA ASP A 681 -6.45 -30.94 16.42
C ASP A 681 -7.67 -30.04 16.18
N GLN A 682 -7.89 -29.59 14.94
CA GLN A 682 -9.00 -28.74 14.54
C GLN A 682 -9.28 -28.92 13.05
N ILE A 683 -10.56 -28.92 12.65
CA ILE A 683 -10.96 -28.98 11.24
C ILE A 683 -11.74 -27.73 10.85
N VAL A 684 -11.43 -27.13 9.71
CA VAL A 684 -12.18 -26.05 9.08
C VAL A 684 -12.62 -26.53 7.71
N PHE A 685 -13.93 -26.51 7.46
CA PHE A 685 -14.49 -26.93 6.19
C PHE A 685 -15.50 -25.93 5.66
N THR A 686 -15.32 -25.57 4.40
CA THR A 686 -16.31 -24.79 3.65
C THR A 686 -16.73 -25.58 2.41
N GLY A 687 -18.05 -25.79 2.23
CA GLY A 687 -18.55 -26.54 1.08
C GLY A 687 -19.96 -27.11 1.24
N SER A 688 -20.21 -28.27 0.62
CA SER A 688 -21.56 -28.85 0.56
C SER A 688 -22.03 -29.44 1.90
N VAL A 689 -23.34 -29.39 2.15
CA VAL A 689 -23.93 -29.97 3.37
C VAL A 689 -23.64 -31.47 3.53
N PRO A 690 -23.79 -32.33 2.50
CA PRO A 690 -23.46 -33.75 2.63
C PRO A 690 -22.01 -33.99 3.03
N THR A 691 -21.06 -33.25 2.44
CA THR A 691 -19.64 -33.33 2.80
C THR A 691 -19.39 -32.82 4.22
N GLY A 692 -20.05 -31.73 4.62
CA GLY A 692 -19.95 -31.20 5.98
C GLY A 692 -20.41 -32.20 7.04
N ILE A 693 -21.49 -32.95 6.77
CA ILE A 693 -21.95 -34.06 7.63
C ILE A 693 -20.88 -35.16 7.74
N ALA A 694 -20.26 -35.54 6.62
CA ALA A 694 -19.21 -36.55 6.62
C ALA A 694 -17.98 -36.10 7.42
N ILE A 695 -17.57 -34.84 7.27
CA ILE A 695 -16.44 -34.25 8.00
C ILE A 695 -16.74 -34.14 9.49
N ALA A 696 -17.92 -33.63 9.87
CA ALA A 696 -18.34 -33.58 11.28
C ALA A 696 -18.37 -34.97 11.92
N THR A 697 -18.78 -35.99 11.16
CA THR A 697 -18.78 -37.39 11.61
C THR A 697 -17.35 -37.90 11.83
N ALA A 698 -16.41 -37.57 10.93
CA ALA A 698 -15.00 -37.92 11.09
C ALA A 698 -14.37 -37.18 12.29
N ALA A 699 -14.61 -35.88 12.42
CA ALA A 699 -14.15 -35.05 13.52
C ALA A 699 -14.63 -35.59 14.88
N ALA A 700 -15.90 -35.99 14.97
CA ALA A 700 -16.49 -36.57 16.17
C ALA A 700 -15.83 -37.88 16.61
N ARG A 701 -15.36 -38.72 15.67
CA ARG A 701 -14.64 -39.97 16.00
C ARG A 701 -13.31 -39.70 16.71
N ASN A 702 -12.70 -38.55 16.44
CA ASN A 702 -11.44 -38.13 17.05
C ASN A 702 -11.63 -37.06 18.15
N ILE A 703 -12.87 -36.65 18.44
CA ILE A 703 -13.22 -35.57 19.37
C ILE A 703 -12.51 -34.25 19.00
N VAL A 704 -12.45 -33.97 17.70
CA VAL A 704 -11.82 -32.78 17.14
C VAL A 704 -12.88 -31.68 16.93
N PRO A 705 -12.67 -30.45 17.42
CA PRO A 705 -13.55 -29.34 17.10
C PRO A 705 -13.53 -29.06 15.59
N CYS A 706 -14.70 -28.77 15.03
CA CYS A 706 -14.79 -28.38 13.63
C CYS A 706 -15.61 -27.10 13.42
N ILE A 707 -15.23 -26.34 12.41
CA ILE A 707 -15.97 -25.19 11.89
C ILE A 707 -16.54 -25.63 10.55
N LEU A 708 -17.85 -25.43 10.36
CA LEU A 708 -18.52 -25.77 9.11
C LEU A 708 -19.18 -24.51 8.54
N GLU A 709 -18.75 -24.10 7.36
CA GLU A 709 -19.34 -23.03 6.57
C GLU A 709 -19.98 -23.66 5.32
N LEU A 710 -21.30 -23.83 5.36
CA LEU A 710 -22.01 -24.60 4.34
C LEU A 710 -22.88 -23.69 3.47
N GLY A 711 -23.46 -24.28 2.43
CA GLY A 711 -24.33 -23.59 1.48
C GLY A 711 -25.51 -22.84 2.10
N GLY A 712 -26.15 -22.01 1.28
CA GLY A 712 -27.25 -21.15 1.69
C GLY A 712 -28.39 -21.10 0.67
N LYS A 713 -29.54 -20.65 1.16
CA LYS A 713 -30.65 -20.21 0.31
C LYS A 713 -31.15 -18.85 0.78
N SER A 714 -30.23 -17.89 0.79
CA SER A 714 -30.42 -16.56 1.39
C SER A 714 -31.53 -15.78 0.71
N ALA A 715 -32.24 -14.95 1.49
CA ALA A 715 -33.38 -14.18 1.01
C ALA A 715 -33.25 -12.69 1.31
N ALA A 716 -33.58 -11.85 0.32
CA ALA A 716 -33.81 -10.42 0.48
C ALA A 716 -35.32 -10.15 0.57
N ILE A 717 -35.79 -9.54 1.65
CA ILE A 717 -37.16 -9.04 1.79
C ILE A 717 -37.19 -7.60 1.28
N VAL A 718 -38.01 -7.33 0.27
CA VAL A 718 -38.12 -6.02 -0.40
C VAL A 718 -39.51 -5.45 -0.13
N HIS A 719 -39.57 -4.43 0.72
CA HIS A 719 -40.82 -3.78 1.09
C HIS A 719 -41.31 -2.76 0.05
N ASP A 720 -42.56 -2.31 0.18
CA ASP A 720 -43.19 -1.36 -0.74
C ASP A 720 -42.50 0.01 -0.77
N ASP A 721 -41.87 0.39 0.33
CA ASP A 721 -41.10 1.61 0.52
C ASP A 721 -39.60 1.47 0.21
N ALA A 722 -39.16 0.30 -0.29
CA ALA A 722 -37.77 0.06 -0.66
C ALA A 722 -37.32 0.95 -1.82
N ASP A 723 -36.05 1.34 -1.78
CA ASP A 723 -35.39 2.04 -2.87
C ASP A 723 -34.98 1.04 -3.96
N LEU A 724 -35.84 0.86 -4.96
CA LEU A 724 -35.58 -0.12 -6.01
C LEU A 724 -34.41 0.28 -6.91
N ASP A 725 -34.10 1.57 -7.05
CA ASP A 725 -32.99 2.01 -7.89
C ASP A 725 -31.66 1.60 -7.26
N ALA A 726 -31.50 1.78 -5.95
CA ALA A 726 -30.35 1.25 -5.21
C ALA A 726 -30.32 -0.29 -5.22
N PHE A 727 -31.46 -0.93 -4.95
CA PHE A 727 -31.58 -2.39 -4.87
C PHE A 727 -31.16 -3.11 -6.16
N MET A 728 -31.34 -2.50 -7.34
CA MET A 728 -30.91 -3.11 -8.60
C MET A 728 -29.40 -3.38 -8.65
N ASN A 729 -28.58 -2.55 -8.01
CA ASN A 729 -27.16 -2.82 -7.88
C ASN A 729 -26.91 -4.04 -6.97
N ASP A 730 -27.64 -4.14 -5.86
CA ASP A 730 -27.57 -5.28 -4.94
C ASP A 730 -27.97 -6.59 -5.60
N VAL A 731 -28.98 -6.58 -6.49
CA VAL A 731 -29.37 -7.78 -7.25
C VAL A 731 -28.21 -8.24 -8.14
N ARG A 732 -27.58 -7.31 -8.87
CA ARG A 732 -26.45 -7.64 -9.76
C ARG A 732 -25.33 -8.38 -9.01
N TRP A 733 -24.88 -7.79 -7.91
CA TRP A 733 -23.85 -8.38 -7.06
C TRP A 733 -24.33 -9.61 -6.32
N GLY A 734 -25.57 -9.60 -5.87
CA GLY A 734 -26.14 -10.62 -5.01
C GLY A 734 -26.27 -11.98 -5.68
N ILE A 735 -26.59 -12.06 -6.97
CA ILE A 735 -26.88 -13.34 -7.64
C ILE A 735 -26.05 -13.63 -8.90
N TRP A 736 -25.49 -12.63 -9.57
CA TRP A 736 -24.73 -12.84 -10.82
C TRP A 736 -23.22 -12.67 -10.68
N PHE A 737 -22.74 -12.12 -9.55
CA PHE A 737 -21.32 -12.14 -9.18
C PHE A 737 -20.80 -13.58 -9.12
N ASN A 738 -19.62 -13.84 -9.69
CA ASN A 738 -19.01 -15.17 -9.79
C ASN A 738 -19.95 -16.24 -10.39
N ALA A 739 -20.79 -15.83 -11.35
CA ALA A 739 -21.84 -16.65 -11.94
C ALA A 739 -22.80 -17.27 -10.91
N GLY A 740 -23.06 -16.59 -9.80
CA GLY A 740 -23.94 -17.05 -8.71
C GLY A 740 -23.38 -18.21 -7.89
N GLN A 741 -22.09 -18.55 -8.06
CA GLN A 741 -21.39 -19.57 -7.29
C GLN A 741 -20.92 -18.99 -5.95
N VAL A 742 -21.88 -18.50 -5.16
CA VAL A 742 -21.65 -17.83 -3.89
C VAL A 742 -22.59 -18.42 -2.84
N CYS A 743 -22.06 -18.93 -1.74
CA CYS A 743 -22.88 -19.56 -0.69
C CYS A 743 -23.89 -18.59 -0.07
N SER A 744 -23.53 -17.31 0.01
CA SER A 744 -24.37 -16.22 0.51
C SER A 744 -25.16 -15.48 -0.58
N ALA A 745 -25.27 -16.03 -1.80
CA ALA A 745 -25.97 -15.40 -2.91
C ALA A 745 -27.42 -15.00 -2.55
N MET A 746 -27.87 -13.85 -3.07
CA MET A 746 -29.26 -13.38 -3.05
C MET A 746 -30.13 -14.23 -3.98
N SER A 747 -30.25 -15.51 -3.64
CA SER A 747 -30.95 -16.51 -4.47
C SER A 747 -32.47 -16.42 -4.39
N ARG A 748 -32.99 -15.72 -3.37
CA ARG A 748 -34.43 -15.45 -3.19
C ARG A 748 -34.67 -13.97 -2.97
N VAL A 749 -35.64 -13.42 -3.68
CA VAL A 749 -36.20 -12.10 -3.40
C VAL A 749 -37.68 -12.25 -3.07
N ILE A 750 -38.04 -11.80 -1.87
CA ILE A 750 -39.40 -11.82 -1.32
C ILE A 750 -39.90 -10.38 -1.37
N VAL A 751 -40.69 -10.05 -2.40
CA VAL A 751 -41.07 -8.66 -2.72
C VAL A 751 -42.53 -8.39 -2.37
N HIS A 752 -42.81 -7.21 -1.85
CA HIS A 752 -44.18 -6.82 -1.52
C HIS A 752 -45.02 -6.80 -2.80
N GLU A 753 -46.23 -7.36 -2.77
CA GLU A 753 -47.12 -7.55 -3.95
C GLU A 753 -47.26 -6.28 -4.82
N LYS A 754 -47.42 -5.10 -4.19
CA LYS A 754 -47.49 -3.78 -4.87
C LYS A 754 -46.29 -3.43 -5.75
N ARG A 755 -45.13 -4.04 -5.54
CA ARG A 755 -43.88 -3.80 -6.29
C ARG A 755 -43.44 -5.03 -7.09
N HIS A 756 -44.21 -6.12 -7.06
CA HIS A 756 -43.81 -7.40 -7.66
C HIS A 756 -43.53 -7.26 -9.16
N ASP A 757 -44.51 -6.79 -9.93
CA ASP A 757 -44.39 -6.72 -11.39
C ASP A 757 -43.30 -5.73 -11.82
N GLU A 758 -43.23 -4.57 -11.16
CA GLU A 758 -42.16 -3.58 -11.37
C GLU A 758 -40.77 -4.19 -11.13
N LEU A 759 -40.61 -4.98 -10.07
CA LEU A 759 -39.35 -5.62 -9.77
C LEU A 759 -39.01 -6.68 -10.82
N ILE A 760 -39.96 -7.53 -11.22
CA ILE A 760 -39.76 -8.55 -12.26
C ILE A 760 -39.25 -7.92 -13.56
N ASP A 761 -39.87 -6.83 -14.02
CA ASP A 761 -39.47 -6.12 -15.22
C ASP A 761 -38.03 -5.61 -15.11
N ARG A 762 -37.69 -4.97 -13.98
CA ARG A 762 -36.34 -4.42 -13.73
C ARG A 762 -35.27 -5.51 -13.65
N VAL A 763 -35.49 -6.58 -12.88
CA VAL A 763 -34.49 -7.66 -12.73
C VAL A 763 -34.31 -8.44 -14.03
N THR A 764 -35.37 -8.59 -14.82
CA THR A 764 -35.33 -9.22 -16.15
C THR A 764 -34.52 -8.38 -17.13
N ALA A 765 -34.75 -7.06 -17.16
CA ALA A 765 -33.96 -6.14 -17.99
C ALA A 765 -32.48 -6.14 -17.58
N LEU A 766 -32.19 -6.16 -16.27
CA LEU A 766 -30.82 -6.26 -15.77
C LEU A 766 -30.16 -7.58 -16.17
N ALA A 767 -30.84 -8.72 -16.00
CA ALA A 767 -30.35 -10.04 -16.42
C ALA A 767 -30.00 -10.06 -17.91
N ALA A 768 -30.87 -9.51 -18.77
CA ALA A 768 -30.66 -9.42 -20.21
C ALA A 768 -29.51 -8.48 -20.61
N SER A 769 -29.17 -7.50 -19.77
CA SER A 769 -28.09 -6.55 -20.04
C SER A 769 -26.67 -7.09 -19.78
N LEU A 770 -26.54 -8.19 -19.02
CA LEU A 770 -25.24 -8.73 -18.63
C LEU A 770 -24.52 -9.39 -19.81
N SER A 771 -23.28 -8.96 -20.05
CA SER A 771 -22.42 -9.57 -21.06
C SER A 771 -21.73 -10.83 -20.54
N VAL A 772 -22.18 -12.01 -20.99
CA VAL A 772 -21.63 -13.31 -20.59
C VAL A 772 -20.53 -13.79 -21.55
N GLY A 773 -19.36 -14.12 -21.03
CA GLY A 773 -18.27 -14.63 -21.86
C GLY A 773 -16.99 -14.93 -21.08
N PRO A 774 -15.90 -15.29 -21.79
CA PRO A 774 -14.63 -15.71 -21.18
C PRO A 774 -14.13 -14.68 -20.17
N GLY A 775 -13.86 -15.14 -18.95
CA GLY A 775 -13.47 -14.24 -17.86
C GLY A 775 -12.21 -13.43 -18.15
N ILE A 776 -11.27 -14.01 -18.90
CA ILE A 776 -10.00 -13.36 -19.27
C ILE A 776 -10.20 -12.14 -20.18
N GLU A 777 -11.29 -12.10 -20.95
CA GLU A 777 -11.67 -10.97 -21.81
C GLU A 777 -12.46 -9.90 -21.03
N ARG A 778 -12.74 -10.13 -19.75
CA ARG A 778 -13.50 -9.24 -18.88
C ARG A 778 -12.54 -8.62 -17.84
N GLY A 779 -11.64 -7.76 -18.33
CA GLY A 779 -10.65 -7.07 -17.50
C GLY A 779 -11.17 -5.86 -16.73
N GLU A 780 -12.26 -5.26 -17.23
CA GLU A 780 -12.85 -4.05 -16.65
C GLU A 780 -14.06 -4.38 -15.77
N PHE A 781 -14.16 -3.66 -14.66
CA PHE A 781 -15.35 -3.68 -13.81
C PHE A 781 -16.59 -3.34 -14.64
N GLY A 782 -17.60 -4.21 -14.64
CA GLY A 782 -18.77 -3.99 -15.48
C GLY A 782 -19.83 -5.05 -15.39
N ALA A 783 -20.97 -4.76 -16.04
CA ALA A 783 -22.14 -5.64 -16.14
C ALA A 783 -21.83 -6.85 -17.03
N ASN A 784 -20.99 -7.75 -16.52
CA ASN A 784 -20.53 -8.94 -17.20
C ASN A 784 -20.46 -10.14 -16.24
N MET A 785 -20.37 -11.35 -16.81
CA MET A 785 -20.36 -12.59 -16.06
C MET A 785 -19.49 -13.64 -16.76
N GLY A 786 -18.76 -14.44 -15.98
CA GLY A 786 -17.88 -15.51 -16.46
C GLY A 786 -18.57 -16.85 -16.69
N ALA A 787 -17.78 -17.91 -16.81
CA ALA A 787 -18.24 -19.29 -16.87
C ALA A 787 -18.52 -19.85 -15.47
N MET A 788 -19.32 -20.92 -15.38
CA MET A 788 -19.39 -21.75 -14.19
C MET A 788 -18.21 -22.72 -14.15
N ILE A 789 -17.79 -23.16 -12.96
CA ILE A 789 -16.53 -23.91 -12.74
C ILE A 789 -16.42 -25.23 -13.51
N SER A 790 -17.55 -25.89 -13.83
CA SER A 790 -17.57 -27.21 -14.45
C SER A 790 -18.85 -27.44 -15.24
N GLU A 791 -18.78 -28.31 -16.26
CA GLU A 791 -19.95 -28.80 -16.99
C GLU A 791 -21.00 -29.35 -16.03
N ARG A 792 -20.58 -30.16 -15.05
CA ARG A 792 -21.46 -30.76 -14.06
C ARG A 792 -22.23 -29.72 -13.24
N GLN A 793 -21.57 -28.62 -12.83
CA GLN A 793 -22.24 -27.55 -12.07
C GLN A 793 -23.22 -26.76 -12.94
N ARG A 794 -22.84 -26.41 -14.17
CA ARG A 794 -23.73 -25.76 -15.14
C ARG A 794 -24.98 -26.60 -15.39
N ASP A 795 -24.81 -27.88 -15.70
CA ASP A 795 -25.91 -28.75 -16.08
C ASP A 795 -26.84 -29.04 -14.89
N ARG A 796 -26.28 -29.10 -13.67
CA ARG A 796 -27.09 -29.15 -12.44
C ARG A 796 -27.97 -27.91 -12.30
N ALA A 797 -27.42 -26.71 -12.47
CA ALA A 797 -28.18 -25.47 -12.37
C ALA A 797 -29.31 -25.38 -13.43
N VAL A 798 -29.01 -25.73 -14.68
CA VAL A 798 -30.02 -25.79 -15.77
C VAL A 798 -31.11 -26.82 -15.47
N SER A 799 -30.74 -27.97 -14.91
CA SER A 799 -31.71 -29.01 -14.51
C SER A 799 -32.66 -28.54 -13.40
N MET A 800 -32.15 -27.78 -12.43
CA MET A 800 -32.97 -27.19 -11.37
C MET A 800 -33.96 -26.15 -11.91
N VAL A 801 -33.55 -25.33 -12.88
CA VAL A 801 -34.47 -24.40 -13.59
C VAL A 801 -35.57 -25.17 -14.31
N SER A 802 -35.20 -26.20 -15.08
CA SER A 802 -36.17 -27.07 -15.76
C SER A 802 -37.10 -27.80 -14.77
N GLY A 803 -36.61 -28.11 -13.58
CA GLY A 803 -37.38 -28.67 -12.47
C GLY A 803 -38.43 -27.69 -11.94
N ALA A 804 -38.03 -26.43 -11.72
CA ALA A 804 -38.92 -25.38 -11.29
C ALA A 804 -40.07 -25.13 -12.29
N GLU A 805 -39.79 -25.15 -13.59
CA GLU A 805 -40.82 -25.04 -14.63
C GLU A 805 -41.84 -26.18 -14.56
N ARG A 806 -41.39 -27.42 -14.26
CA ARG A 806 -42.29 -28.57 -14.05
C ARG A 806 -43.11 -28.46 -12.76
N GLU A 807 -42.60 -27.76 -11.76
CA GLU A 807 -43.31 -27.47 -10.51
C GLU A 807 -44.29 -26.28 -10.66
N GLY A 808 -44.29 -25.58 -11.79
CA GLY A 808 -45.24 -24.51 -12.11
C GLY A 808 -44.67 -23.09 -12.06
N ALA A 809 -43.36 -22.92 -11.82
CA ALA A 809 -42.70 -21.63 -11.94
C ALA A 809 -42.53 -21.22 -13.42
N THR A 810 -42.32 -19.93 -13.66
CA THR A 810 -42.08 -19.36 -14.99
C THR A 810 -40.67 -18.76 -15.06
N THR A 811 -39.93 -19.08 -16.11
CA THR A 811 -38.65 -18.43 -16.43
C THR A 811 -38.91 -17.08 -17.09
N ALA A 812 -38.69 -15.98 -16.35
CA ALA A 812 -38.86 -14.60 -16.86
C ALA A 812 -37.66 -14.14 -17.72
N ALA A 813 -36.46 -14.64 -17.41
CA ALA A 813 -35.23 -14.38 -18.18
C ALA A 813 -34.29 -15.58 -18.10
N GLY A 814 -33.55 -15.86 -19.18
CA GLY A 814 -32.47 -16.85 -19.22
C GLY A 814 -32.94 -18.31 -19.10
N GLY A 815 -32.28 -19.07 -18.22
CA GLY A 815 -32.61 -20.45 -17.89
C GLY A 815 -31.89 -21.52 -18.73
N ARG A 816 -31.02 -21.12 -19.67
CA ARG A 816 -30.38 -22.06 -20.61
C ARG A 816 -28.85 -21.98 -20.57
N LYS A 817 -28.23 -23.03 -21.10
CA LYS A 817 -26.80 -23.01 -21.45
C LYS A 817 -26.58 -22.17 -22.71
N LEU A 818 -25.45 -21.46 -22.78
CA LEU A 818 -25.11 -20.72 -24.00
C LEU A 818 -24.58 -21.68 -25.08
N ASN A 819 -24.91 -21.41 -26.34
CA ASN A 819 -24.42 -22.18 -27.48
C ASN A 819 -23.00 -21.73 -27.91
N ARG A 820 -22.01 -22.01 -27.06
CA ARG A 820 -20.59 -21.69 -27.27
C ARG A 820 -19.69 -22.68 -26.49
N PRO A 821 -18.39 -22.79 -26.81
CA PRO A 821 -17.43 -23.51 -25.96
C PRO A 821 -17.40 -22.98 -24.52
N GLY A 822 -17.01 -23.83 -23.57
CA GLY A 822 -17.02 -23.54 -22.15
C GLY A 822 -18.36 -23.77 -21.44
N TRP A 823 -18.39 -23.49 -20.14
CA TRP A 823 -19.48 -23.87 -19.24
C TRP A 823 -20.32 -22.67 -18.79
N PHE A 824 -20.86 -21.95 -19.77
CA PHE A 824 -21.65 -20.74 -19.55
C PHE A 824 -23.16 -21.03 -19.37
N MET A 825 -23.81 -20.27 -18.48
CA MET A 825 -25.25 -20.26 -18.27
C MET A 825 -25.79 -18.82 -18.34
N GLU A 826 -27.00 -18.64 -18.85
CA GLU A 826 -27.66 -17.34 -18.90
C GLU A 826 -28.01 -16.83 -17.48
N PRO A 827 -27.88 -15.52 -17.20
CA PRO A 827 -28.46 -14.90 -16.01
C PRO A 827 -29.96 -15.19 -15.98
N THR A 828 -30.41 -15.87 -14.93
CA THR A 828 -31.75 -16.46 -14.89
C THR A 828 -32.62 -15.83 -13.81
N VAL A 829 -33.86 -15.49 -14.17
CA VAL A 829 -34.89 -14.99 -13.25
C VAL A 829 -36.10 -15.91 -13.31
N MET A 830 -36.49 -16.46 -12.15
CA MET A 830 -37.69 -17.27 -11.97
C MET A 830 -38.77 -16.46 -11.25
N THR A 831 -39.99 -16.47 -11.79
CA THR A 831 -41.20 -15.89 -11.17
C THR A 831 -42.29 -16.96 -11.03
N GLY A 832 -43.37 -16.67 -10.31
CA GLY A 832 -44.39 -17.66 -9.97
C GLY A 832 -43.87 -18.76 -9.05
N VAL A 833 -42.77 -18.50 -8.34
CA VAL A 833 -42.18 -19.44 -7.39
C VAL A 833 -43.00 -19.43 -6.10
N THR A 834 -43.29 -20.61 -5.54
CA THR A 834 -43.91 -20.75 -4.21
C THR A 834 -42.89 -21.26 -3.19
N PRO A 835 -43.06 -20.99 -1.89
CA PRO A 835 -42.07 -21.36 -0.86
C PRO A 835 -41.80 -22.87 -0.73
N ASP A 836 -42.72 -23.72 -1.19
CA ASP A 836 -42.62 -25.17 -1.16
C ASP A 836 -41.87 -25.78 -2.35
N MET A 837 -41.67 -25.04 -3.45
CA MET A 837 -40.93 -25.50 -4.61
C MET A 837 -39.47 -25.83 -4.28
N THR A 838 -38.90 -26.81 -4.98
CA THR A 838 -37.50 -27.24 -4.81
C THR A 838 -36.55 -26.06 -5.03
N ILE A 839 -36.80 -25.25 -6.07
CA ILE A 839 -35.96 -24.08 -6.40
C ILE A 839 -35.97 -23.00 -5.30
N ALA A 840 -37.01 -22.95 -4.47
CA ALA A 840 -37.11 -22.02 -3.34
C ALA A 840 -36.43 -22.56 -2.07
N ARG A 841 -36.17 -23.87 -2.00
CA ARG A 841 -35.66 -24.53 -0.79
C ARG A 841 -34.21 -24.97 -0.90
N GLU A 842 -33.78 -25.37 -2.10
CA GLU A 842 -32.45 -25.95 -2.34
C GLU A 842 -31.50 -24.95 -3.02
N GLU A 843 -30.23 -25.02 -2.61
CA GLU A 843 -29.15 -24.21 -3.18
C GLU A 843 -28.86 -24.62 -4.63
N VAL A 844 -28.97 -23.65 -5.55
CA VAL A 844 -28.65 -23.87 -6.97
C VAL A 844 -27.14 -23.76 -7.20
N PHE A 845 -26.50 -22.79 -6.54
CA PHE A 845 -25.08 -22.46 -6.71
C PHE A 845 -24.74 -22.09 -8.17
N GLY A 846 -25.58 -21.21 -8.73
CA GLY A 846 -25.52 -20.72 -10.10
C GLY A 846 -26.34 -19.44 -10.26
N PRO A 847 -26.38 -18.85 -11.47
CA PRO A 847 -26.86 -17.49 -11.70
C PRO A 847 -28.40 -17.41 -11.75
N VAL A 848 -29.10 -17.97 -10.76
CA VAL A 848 -30.56 -18.17 -10.75
C VAL A 848 -31.23 -17.46 -9.57
N LEU A 849 -32.01 -16.42 -9.87
CA LEU A 849 -32.81 -15.65 -8.92
C LEU A 849 -34.24 -16.18 -8.85
N SER A 850 -34.75 -16.48 -7.65
CA SER A 850 -36.17 -16.80 -7.43
C SER A 850 -36.91 -15.62 -6.81
N VAL A 851 -38.00 -15.15 -7.44
CA VAL A 851 -38.81 -14.03 -6.95
C VAL A 851 -40.17 -14.54 -6.47
N MET A 852 -40.55 -14.14 -5.26
CA MET A 852 -41.80 -14.55 -4.60
C MET A 852 -42.52 -13.31 -4.03
N PRO A 853 -43.85 -13.17 -4.20
CA PRO A 853 -44.59 -12.07 -3.59
C PRO A 853 -44.88 -12.34 -2.10
N PHE A 854 -45.17 -11.27 -1.36
CA PHE A 854 -45.83 -11.33 -0.05
C PHE A 854 -46.78 -10.13 0.13
N SER A 855 -47.74 -10.25 1.04
CA SER A 855 -48.67 -9.16 1.40
C SER A 855 -48.44 -8.68 2.84
N GLY A 856 -48.09 -9.57 3.76
CA GLY A 856 -47.86 -9.25 5.19
C GLY A 856 -46.40 -9.29 5.64
N HIS A 857 -46.00 -8.42 6.58
CA HIS A 857 -44.64 -8.43 7.13
C HIS A 857 -44.29 -9.77 7.82
N ASP A 858 -45.22 -10.35 8.58
CA ASP A 858 -45.00 -11.66 9.22
C ASP A 858 -44.88 -12.80 8.22
N GLU A 859 -45.64 -12.74 7.13
CA GLU A 859 -45.55 -13.67 6.02
C GLU A 859 -44.18 -13.59 5.33
N ALA A 860 -43.66 -12.39 5.06
CA ALA A 860 -42.34 -12.22 4.48
C ALA A 860 -41.24 -12.89 5.31
N ILE A 861 -41.30 -12.73 6.64
CA ILE A 861 -40.36 -13.37 7.58
C ILE A 861 -40.55 -14.89 7.57
N ALA A 862 -41.80 -15.38 7.52
CA ALA A 862 -42.09 -16.81 7.46
C ALA A 862 -41.55 -17.46 6.18
N ILE A 863 -41.69 -16.79 5.02
CA ILE A 863 -41.12 -17.25 3.74
C ILE A 863 -39.59 -17.24 3.79
N ALA A 864 -38.98 -16.16 4.30
CA ALA A 864 -37.54 -16.05 4.41
C ALA A 864 -36.94 -17.16 5.30
N ASN A 865 -37.56 -17.42 6.45
CA ASN A 865 -37.17 -18.47 7.39
C ASN A 865 -37.63 -19.89 6.98
N GLY A 866 -38.42 -20.04 5.90
CA GLY A 866 -39.02 -21.30 5.45
C GLY A 866 -38.05 -22.31 4.83
N THR A 867 -36.75 -22.17 5.09
CA THR A 867 -35.68 -23.04 4.57
C THR A 867 -34.89 -23.65 5.73
N ASP A 868 -34.21 -24.78 5.47
CA ASP A 868 -33.33 -25.41 6.47
C ASP A 868 -31.99 -24.68 6.62
N TYR A 869 -31.68 -23.79 5.68
CA TYR A 869 -30.48 -22.95 5.67
C TYR A 869 -30.65 -21.68 6.53
N GLY A 870 -29.54 -21.00 6.80
CA GLY A 870 -29.54 -19.76 7.57
C GLY A 870 -28.22 -19.03 7.48
N LEU A 871 -27.66 -18.88 6.27
CA LEU A 871 -26.36 -18.23 6.09
C LEU A 871 -26.47 -16.71 6.18
N VAL A 872 -27.11 -16.06 5.19
CA VAL A 872 -27.40 -14.63 5.23
C VAL A 872 -28.87 -14.32 4.89
N ALA A 873 -29.34 -13.14 5.28
CA ALA A 873 -30.63 -12.59 4.87
C ALA A 873 -30.52 -11.07 4.71
N GLY A 874 -31.49 -10.44 4.06
CA GLY A 874 -31.52 -9.00 3.87
C GLY A 874 -32.92 -8.41 3.97
N VAL A 875 -33.02 -7.15 4.37
CA VAL A 875 -34.27 -6.40 4.48
C VAL A 875 -34.09 -5.02 3.86
N PHE A 876 -34.96 -4.67 2.91
CA PHE A 876 -34.91 -3.43 2.16
C PHE A 876 -36.18 -2.64 2.43
N THR A 877 -36.06 -1.52 3.16
CA THR A 877 -37.16 -0.66 3.62
C THR A 877 -36.61 0.66 4.18
N ARG A 878 -37.38 1.75 4.07
CA ARG A 878 -37.05 3.05 4.70
C ARG A 878 -37.54 3.11 6.15
N ASP A 879 -38.42 2.20 6.55
CA ASP A 879 -38.94 2.05 7.91
C ASP A 879 -37.95 1.33 8.84
N LEU A 880 -37.29 2.10 9.72
CA LEU A 880 -36.30 1.58 10.67
C LEU A 880 -36.88 0.58 11.67
N ASP A 881 -38.13 0.76 12.09
CA ASP A 881 -38.76 -0.17 13.02
C ASP A 881 -39.00 -1.52 12.34
N ARG A 882 -39.40 -1.48 11.06
CA ARG A 882 -39.56 -2.68 10.23
C ARG A 882 -38.22 -3.38 9.99
N ALA A 883 -37.19 -2.62 9.65
CA ALA A 883 -35.83 -3.14 9.46
C ALA A 883 -35.31 -3.84 10.72
N THR A 884 -35.38 -3.18 11.88
CA THR A 884 -34.90 -3.74 13.15
C THR A 884 -35.71 -4.93 13.62
N ARG A 885 -37.05 -4.90 13.50
CA ARG A 885 -37.91 -6.07 13.79
C ARG A 885 -37.58 -7.25 12.90
N ALA A 886 -37.46 -7.05 11.59
CA ALA A 886 -37.09 -8.12 10.67
C ALA A 886 -35.69 -8.69 10.99
N ALA A 887 -34.70 -7.83 11.21
CA ALA A 887 -33.35 -8.25 11.57
C ALA A 887 -33.30 -9.11 12.84
N SER A 888 -34.13 -8.80 13.85
CA SER A 888 -34.21 -9.62 15.07
C SER A 888 -34.91 -10.98 14.91
N ARG A 889 -35.70 -11.16 13.83
CA ARG A 889 -36.54 -12.35 13.62
C ARG A 889 -36.07 -13.25 12.48
N LEU A 890 -35.23 -12.74 11.58
CA LEU A 890 -34.61 -13.53 10.54
C LEU A 890 -33.61 -14.51 11.14
N ARG A 891 -33.71 -15.78 10.75
CA ARG A 891 -32.85 -16.87 11.23
C ARG A 891 -31.65 -17.03 10.29
N ALA A 892 -30.74 -16.07 10.37
CA ALA A 892 -29.52 -16.05 9.57
C ALA A 892 -28.29 -15.69 10.40
N GLY A 893 -27.13 -16.15 9.95
CA GLY A 893 -25.81 -15.79 10.46
C GLY A 893 -25.50 -14.31 10.41
N GLN A 894 -25.89 -13.69 9.30
CA GLN A 894 -25.72 -12.27 9.01
C GLN A 894 -27.01 -11.72 8.40
N VAL A 895 -27.41 -10.53 8.84
CA VAL A 895 -28.57 -9.83 8.27
C VAL A 895 -28.14 -8.47 7.75
N PHE A 896 -28.42 -8.23 6.48
CA PHE A 896 -28.18 -6.96 5.79
C PHE A 896 -29.42 -6.06 5.82
N VAL A 897 -29.22 -4.74 5.91
CA VAL A 897 -30.30 -3.76 5.83
C VAL A 897 -29.95 -2.74 4.77
N ASN A 898 -30.79 -2.63 3.73
CA ASN A 898 -30.68 -1.66 2.64
C ASN A 898 -29.42 -1.72 1.75
N GLU A 899 -28.55 -2.72 1.92
CA GLU A 899 -27.37 -2.97 1.08
C GLU A 899 -26.95 -4.44 1.20
N TRP A 900 -26.91 -5.19 0.11
CA TRP A 900 -26.49 -6.59 0.12
C TRP A 900 -24.96 -6.67 0.15
N TYR A 901 -24.41 -7.54 1.01
CA TYR A 901 -22.97 -7.61 1.31
C TYR A 901 -22.38 -6.39 2.04
N ALA A 902 -23.19 -5.63 2.77
CA ALA A 902 -22.68 -4.61 3.68
C ALA A 902 -21.69 -5.21 4.70
N GLY A 903 -20.48 -4.64 4.76
CA GLY A 903 -19.41 -5.06 5.67
C GLY A 903 -18.16 -5.56 4.95
N GLY A 904 -17.32 -6.30 5.67
CA GLY A 904 -16.00 -6.68 5.20
C GLY A 904 -15.41 -7.85 5.98
N VAL A 905 -14.09 -7.98 5.93
CA VAL A 905 -13.33 -9.01 6.67
C VAL A 905 -13.55 -8.92 8.18
N GLU A 906 -13.84 -7.72 8.69
CA GLU A 906 -14.10 -7.44 10.10
C GLU A 906 -15.47 -7.86 10.62
N THR A 907 -16.39 -8.25 9.74
CA THR A 907 -17.74 -8.69 10.14
C THR A 907 -17.80 -10.22 10.23
N PRO A 908 -18.25 -10.81 11.35
CA PRO A 908 -18.32 -12.26 11.49
C PRO A 908 -19.34 -12.84 10.51
N PHE A 909 -19.01 -13.99 9.95
CA PHE A 909 -19.78 -14.71 8.95
C PHE A 909 -19.90 -16.17 9.36
N GLY A 910 -21.11 -16.71 9.24
CA GLY A 910 -21.32 -18.14 9.40
C GLY A 910 -22.75 -18.54 9.67
N GLY A 911 -23.10 -19.77 9.34
CA GLY A 911 -24.48 -20.21 9.24
C GLY A 911 -25.24 -20.42 10.54
N TYR A 912 -26.56 -20.49 10.39
CA TYR A 912 -27.53 -21.16 11.27
C TYR A 912 -28.06 -22.41 10.57
N GLY A 913 -28.61 -23.37 11.34
CA GLY A 913 -29.26 -24.55 10.77
C GLY A 913 -28.30 -25.39 9.93
N LYS A 914 -28.71 -25.77 8.71
CA LYS A 914 -27.86 -26.53 7.79
C LYS A 914 -26.74 -25.73 7.13
N SER A 915 -26.70 -24.40 7.32
CA SER A 915 -25.59 -23.57 6.82
C SER A 915 -24.34 -23.67 7.70
N GLY A 916 -24.38 -24.42 8.79
CA GLY A 916 -23.21 -24.80 9.58
C GLY A 916 -23.12 -24.13 10.95
N TYR A 917 -21.92 -24.16 11.55
CA TYR A 917 -21.64 -23.65 12.89
C TYR A 917 -20.16 -23.27 13.06
N GLY A 918 -19.89 -22.47 14.09
CA GLY A 918 -18.67 -21.68 14.17
C GLY A 918 -18.83 -20.36 13.40
N ARG A 919 -17.78 -19.55 13.36
CA ARG A 919 -17.76 -18.31 12.58
C ARG A 919 -16.40 -18.14 11.93
N GLU A 920 -16.39 -17.78 10.67
CA GLU A 920 -15.22 -17.19 10.05
C GLU A 920 -15.39 -15.66 9.96
N LYS A 921 -14.34 -14.96 9.53
CA LYS A 921 -14.28 -13.48 9.54
C LYS A 921 -14.45 -12.88 10.94
N GLY A 922 -14.28 -11.57 11.04
CA GLY A 922 -14.37 -10.83 12.30
C GLY A 922 -13.35 -11.29 13.35
N ARG A 923 -13.49 -10.76 14.56
CA ARG A 923 -12.60 -11.16 15.67
C ARG A 923 -13.02 -12.51 16.25
N GLU A 924 -14.30 -12.87 16.09
CA GLU A 924 -14.93 -14.11 16.52
C GLU A 924 -14.21 -15.34 15.97
N ALA A 925 -13.72 -15.28 14.73
CA ALA A 925 -13.01 -16.40 14.11
C ALA A 925 -11.77 -16.84 14.88
N LEU A 926 -11.02 -15.92 15.51
CA LEU A 926 -9.80 -16.24 16.25
C LEU A 926 -10.07 -17.24 17.38
N TRP A 927 -11.25 -17.18 18.01
CA TRP A 927 -11.63 -18.07 19.10
C TRP A 927 -11.86 -19.51 18.66
N ASN A 928 -12.10 -19.74 17.37
CA ASN A 928 -12.23 -21.09 16.86
C ASN A 928 -10.88 -21.79 16.69
N TYR A 929 -9.76 -21.05 16.73
CA TYR A 929 -8.40 -21.56 16.55
C TYR A 929 -7.61 -21.71 17.85
N VAL A 930 -8.26 -21.47 19.00
CA VAL A 930 -7.63 -21.59 20.31
C VAL A 930 -8.52 -22.39 21.27
N GLN A 931 -7.89 -23.00 22.27
CA GLN A 931 -8.51 -23.58 23.44
C GLN A 931 -8.25 -22.72 24.68
N THR A 932 -9.27 -22.58 25.52
CA THR A 932 -9.17 -21.81 26.76
C THR A 932 -8.65 -22.70 27.89
N LYS A 933 -7.49 -22.36 28.46
CA LYS A 933 -6.93 -22.98 29.67
C LYS A 933 -7.17 -22.08 30.86
N ASN A 934 -7.78 -22.61 31.93
CA ASN A 934 -7.90 -21.90 33.20
C ASN A 934 -6.72 -22.23 34.12
N VAL A 935 -6.10 -21.21 34.71
CA VAL A 935 -5.01 -21.35 35.67
C VAL A 935 -5.42 -20.71 36.99
N ALA A 936 -5.65 -21.54 38.00
CA ALA A 936 -5.96 -21.13 39.36
C ALA A 936 -4.74 -21.33 40.27
N ILE A 937 -4.28 -20.28 40.93
CA ILE A 937 -3.14 -20.30 41.85
C ILE A 937 -3.62 -19.92 43.25
N LYS A 938 -3.47 -20.82 44.21
CA LYS A 938 -3.69 -20.48 45.63
C LYS A 938 -2.53 -19.59 46.11
N THR A 939 -2.85 -18.36 46.52
CA THR A 939 -1.87 -17.43 47.10
C THR A 939 -1.77 -17.68 48.60
N ALA A 940 -0.53 -17.71 49.11
CA ALA A 940 -0.21 -18.07 50.51
C ALA A 940 -0.77 -17.09 51.54
#